data_AF-A0AAD5YMW4-F1
#
_entry.id   AF-A0AAD5YMW4-F1
#
_cell.length_a   1.000
_cell.length_b   1.000
_cell.length_c   1.000
_cell.angle_alpha   90.00
_cell.angle_beta   90.00
_cell.angle_gamma   90.00
#
_symmetry.space_group_name_H-M   'P 1'
#
loop_
_entity.id
_entity.type
_entity.pdbx_description
1 polymer ?
#
loop_
_entity_poly.entity_id
_entity_poly.type
_entity_poly.pdbx_seq_one_letter_code
_entity_poly.pdbx_strand_id
1 'polypeptide(L)'
;MSIAPGRTTHAQAILGPELHAQLSRTNVLMVGAGGIGCELLKNIVLTGFGNITILDLDTIDLSNLNRQFLFRKKDVKQSKALVASQTAAPFNPNVKITPIHGNIKEPQYDVEWFKQFDIVLNALDNLDARRHVNKMCMAAEVPLVESGTAGYLGQVQPLLKDRTECFDCIPKPTPKTFPVCTIRSTPSQPIHCIVWSKSYLMGQLFGEDEDAVGELDEAEKQGENAQEIETLRKEAQAFKAVRRALRTPSPNGSSDVAKAVFDKVFNADIKNLLIMADMWKARQPPTPLDFDAIMSGTFVHHPVTVNGTANGNGSATPSASSSGPTNGMNGNTEASQAVLRDQRKLSLKDNLELFVSSTNRLASRLQNGEDTISFDKDDDDTLDFVTASSNLRSVAYGIDEKTRWEVKEMAGNIIPAIATTNAIVSGLIVLQALHLLRKSYDKLRNVHLQFKPSVPISSITLSGPTADCGICRDTYVVLQCDPTRAKLGDVVKGLLGDDEREVSVFEDKRMLSDPDWDDNLERTLESLNVTRGKFLSIVDEEGDRGSIAANLCELPPNHPADAPPFILPSPLPNPPKRVKPKLPAAPATPPPLARDNFQEDEDGVIEIDPTPRRPSRLQVVLSVSLLLYKPFALDASTFHIQVHYRSFAKKPPVALAPQQPRQSTPAPPPPLPLPPAPPTPTTPTTSKSATTGPKKTGQPRLVAAHFIVGNAYPYTVDDWSKDITLAASKGIDAFSLNIGHEAWQFRRAQDAYTAAKNLNSTKGISFRLFPSFDMSTLPCAMASQGEALQDFVTEFHNHSNQFMYKGKMFVTTFGGEQCSYGQKTMDDGWWKILKSGKIGVFLVTAFFQDPALYGGYRSPDGALAWNSAWPMGNYPINSEYDEKYFECLGNRTYMAAVSPWMFTNFVYRGDDWLFASRWELLVAQRKRIHLIQVISWNDYGESHYIGPISDWLDLMYYYIVAFKTGKYPPIDKDRVFLWGRLYPKDLDVVADPVGKPRNWDFTQDSIWAVLFLQAESQITFSCGSARHYVRLPAGVSKIYLNVTEECQVTIVVARLGAVVMDFTPKGFTFQRSPKVYNFNAFVAASPA
;
A
#
# COMPACT_ATOMS: atom_id res chain seq x y z
N MET A 1 14.97 44.31 53.45
CA MET A 1 14.84 42.85 53.28
C MET A 1 14.54 42.58 51.82
N SER A 2 15.49 42.01 51.07
CA SER A 2 15.28 41.59 49.69
C SER A 2 14.32 40.40 49.69
N ILE A 3 13.10 40.56 49.18
CA ILE A 3 12.17 39.45 48.97
C ILE A 3 12.84 38.54 47.95
N ALA A 4 13.22 37.33 48.36
CA ALA A 4 13.73 36.34 47.42
C ALA A 4 12.68 36.16 46.29
N PRO A 5 13.07 36.21 45.01
CA PRO A 5 12.12 36.04 43.92
C PRO A 5 11.39 34.70 44.08
N GLY A 6 10.05 34.73 44.03
CA GLY A 6 9.23 33.53 44.11
C GLY A 6 9.54 32.56 42.97
N ARG A 7 9.28 31.25 43.17
CA ARG A 7 9.65 30.19 42.21
C ARG A 7 9.17 30.39 40.77
N THR A 8 8.10 31.16 40.55
CA THR A 8 7.55 31.44 39.22
C THR A 8 7.98 32.79 38.63
N THR A 9 8.89 33.53 39.28
CA THR A 9 9.29 34.88 38.86
C THR A 9 9.76 34.94 37.41
N HIS A 10 10.58 33.99 36.97
CA HIS A 10 11.06 33.95 35.58
C HIS A 10 9.98 33.54 34.59
N ALA A 11 9.11 32.60 34.95
CA ALA A 11 7.98 32.21 34.11
C ALA A 11 7.02 33.40 33.92
N GLN A 12 6.71 34.13 35.00
CA GLN A 12 5.90 35.34 34.93
C GLN A 12 6.55 36.44 34.08
N ALA A 13 7.87 36.62 34.18
CA ALA A 13 8.59 37.61 33.38
C ALA A 13 8.56 37.30 31.88
N ILE A 14 8.64 36.01 31.49
CA ILE A 14 8.65 35.57 30.08
C ILE A 14 7.23 35.51 29.50
N LEU A 15 6.28 34.97 30.26
CA LEU A 15 4.91 34.72 29.78
C LEU A 15 4.02 35.95 29.86
N GLY A 16 4.39 36.93 30.70
CA GLY A 16 3.53 38.06 31.07
C GLY A 16 2.54 37.69 32.19
N PRO A 17 1.99 38.70 32.90
CA PRO A 17 1.13 38.47 34.06
C PRO A 17 -0.18 37.75 33.71
N GLU A 18 -0.75 38.02 32.55
CA GLU A 18 -2.04 37.48 32.09
C GLU A 18 -1.98 35.97 31.84
N LEU A 19 -1.08 35.53 30.94
CA LEU A 19 -0.93 34.11 30.62
C LEU A 19 -0.44 33.33 31.84
N HIS A 20 0.50 33.87 32.63
CA HIS A 20 0.96 33.25 33.87
C HIS A 20 -0.20 33.01 34.86
N ALA A 21 -1.10 33.97 35.04
CA ALA A 21 -2.29 33.83 35.91
C ALA A 21 -3.38 32.91 35.32
N GLN A 22 -3.38 32.70 33.99
CA GLN A 22 -4.26 31.73 33.33
C GLN A 22 -3.75 30.29 33.57
N LEU A 23 -2.44 30.06 33.49
CA LEU A 23 -1.84 28.72 33.64
C LEU A 23 -2.22 28.04 34.97
N SER A 24 -2.22 28.78 36.08
CA SER A 24 -2.54 28.24 37.40
C SER A 24 -4.00 27.76 37.54
N ARG A 25 -4.88 28.12 36.60
CA ARG A 25 -6.29 27.72 36.56
C ARG A 25 -6.61 26.78 35.39
N THR A 26 -5.64 26.55 34.51
CA THR A 26 -5.83 25.73 33.30
C THR A 26 -5.94 24.26 33.68
N ASN A 27 -7.00 23.60 33.23
CA ASN A 27 -7.22 22.17 33.33
C ASN A 27 -6.61 21.46 32.10
N VAL A 28 -5.53 20.72 32.33
CA VAL A 28 -4.83 19.98 31.28
C VAL A 28 -5.17 18.49 31.38
N LEU A 29 -5.53 17.89 30.25
CA LEU A 29 -5.48 16.43 30.10
C LEU A 29 -4.20 16.03 29.37
N MET A 30 -3.38 15.22 30.02
CA MET A 30 -2.21 14.59 29.40
C MET A 30 -2.48 13.10 29.20
N VAL A 31 -2.54 12.66 27.94
CA VAL A 31 -2.81 11.26 27.58
C VAL A 31 -1.49 10.57 27.23
N GLY A 32 -1.02 9.70 28.11
CA GLY A 32 0.25 8.98 28.03
C GLY A 32 1.31 9.51 29.01
N ALA A 33 1.93 8.59 29.73
CA ALA A 33 2.99 8.77 30.72
C ALA A 33 4.31 8.11 30.29
N GLY A 34 4.47 7.84 28.99
CA GLY A 34 5.65 7.22 28.39
C GLY A 34 6.85 8.19 28.25
N GLY A 35 7.63 8.00 27.18
CA GLY A 35 8.86 8.79 26.93
C GLY A 35 8.61 10.29 26.84
N ILE A 36 7.67 10.71 25.99
CA ILE A 36 7.23 12.10 25.90
C ILE A 36 6.49 12.51 27.18
N GLY A 37 5.63 11.65 27.71
CA GLY A 37 4.78 11.95 28.88
C GLY A 37 5.56 12.34 30.14
N CYS A 38 6.66 11.65 30.44
CA CYS A 38 7.52 11.98 31.58
C CYS A 38 8.16 13.38 31.45
N GLU A 39 8.71 13.69 30.27
CA GLU A 39 9.32 14.99 29.99
C GLU A 39 8.29 16.11 29.93
N LEU A 40 7.11 15.82 29.35
CA LEU A 40 6.00 16.75 29.25
C LEU A 40 5.45 17.09 30.63
N LEU A 41 5.20 16.10 31.50
CA LEU A 41 4.73 16.32 32.87
C LEU A 41 5.68 17.23 33.64
N LYS A 42 6.99 16.96 33.57
CA LYS A 42 8.01 17.86 34.14
C LYS A 42 7.84 19.27 33.59
N ASN A 43 7.74 19.45 32.28
CA ASN A 43 7.66 20.78 31.67
C ASN A 43 6.40 21.53 32.13
N ILE A 44 5.22 20.92 32.11
CA ILE A 44 3.97 21.61 32.49
C ILE A 44 3.90 21.90 33.99
N VAL A 45 4.42 21.02 34.85
CA VAL A 45 4.52 21.26 36.30
C VAL A 45 5.47 22.42 36.63
N LEU A 46 6.64 22.46 35.97
CA LEU A 46 7.63 23.53 36.15
C LEU A 46 7.19 24.85 35.51
N THR A 47 6.42 24.81 34.43
CA THR A 47 5.86 26.01 33.78
C THR A 47 4.72 26.62 34.60
N GLY A 48 4.05 25.82 35.46
CA GLY A 48 3.04 26.30 36.40
C GLY A 48 1.59 26.06 35.97
N PHE A 49 1.34 25.06 35.12
CA PHE A 49 -0.02 24.60 34.84
C PHE A 49 -0.63 24.03 36.12
N GLY A 50 -1.74 24.60 36.59
CA GLY A 50 -2.24 24.36 37.94
C GLY A 50 -2.95 23.03 38.14
N ASN A 51 -3.72 22.56 37.15
CA ASN A 51 -4.52 21.35 37.25
C ASN A 51 -4.18 20.40 36.10
N ILE A 52 -3.60 19.24 36.43
CA ILE A 52 -3.16 18.26 35.44
C ILE A 52 -3.82 16.92 35.73
N THR A 53 -4.59 16.40 34.79
CA THR A 53 -5.03 15.01 34.77
C THR A 53 -4.09 14.22 33.87
N ILE A 54 -3.46 13.19 34.41
CA ILE A 54 -2.60 12.27 33.65
C ILE A 54 -3.28 10.91 33.54
N LEU A 55 -3.43 10.40 32.31
CA LEU A 55 -4.04 9.10 32.06
C LEU A 55 -3.07 8.21 31.27
N ASP A 56 -2.82 7.01 31.78
CA ASP A 56 -2.03 5.97 31.10
C ASP A 56 -2.54 4.59 31.52
N LEU A 57 -2.58 3.64 30.57
CA LEU A 57 -3.09 2.29 30.80
C LEU A 57 -2.00 1.29 31.21
N ASP A 58 -0.73 1.64 31.04
CA ASP A 58 0.39 0.73 31.22
C ASP A 58 0.97 0.77 32.64
N THR A 59 1.67 -0.32 32.95
CA THR A 59 2.62 -0.40 34.05
C THR A 59 4.05 -0.18 33.59
N ILE A 60 4.95 0.14 34.53
CA ILE A 60 6.35 0.45 34.25
C ILE A 60 7.12 -0.83 33.93
N ASP A 61 7.87 -0.82 32.82
CA ASP A 61 8.78 -1.90 32.44
C ASP A 61 10.26 -1.50 32.59
N LEU A 62 11.16 -2.47 32.74
CA LEU A 62 12.61 -2.21 32.82
C LEU A 62 13.13 -1.47 31.59
N SER A 63 12.63 -1.81 30.41
CA SER A 63 12.98 -1.19 29.13
C SER A 63 12.63 0.30 29.07
N ASN A 64 11.76 0.78 29.94
CA ASN A 64 11.30 2.16 29.97
C ASN A 64 12.33 3.12 30.62
N LEU A 65 13.16 2.59 31.54
CA LEU A 65 14.01 3.40 32.43
C LEU A 65 15.12 4.19 31.71
N ASN A 66 15.45 3.84 30.46
CA ASN A 66 16.44 4.58 29.68
C ASN A 66 15.93 5.95 29.19
N ARG A 67 14.61 6.19 29.20
CA ARG A 67 13.97 7.37 28.59
C ARG A 67 12.75 7.92 29.32
N GLN A 68 12.30 7.26 30.38
CA GLN A 68 11.16 7.66 31.21
C GLN A 68 11.67 7.99 32.61
N PHE A 69 12.33 9.13 32.74
CA PHE A 69 13.18 9.45 33.90
C PHE A 69 12.43 9.66 35.22
N LEU A 70 11.09 9.73 35.21
CA LEU A 70 10.29 9.75 36.44
C LEU A 70 10.27 8.39 37.14
N PHE A 71 10.61 7.31 36.43
CA PHE A 71 10.55 5.96 36.96
C PHE A 71 11.93 5.47 37.43
N ARG A 72 11.94 4.59 38.43
CA ARG A 72 13.11 3.90 38.95
C ARG A 72 12.90 2.40 38.90
N LYS A 73 13.98 1.64 39.07
CA LYS A 73 13.93 0.17 39.06
C LYS A 73 12.97 -0.42 40.10
N LYS A 74 12.79 0.25 41.24
CA LYS A 74 11.84 -0.15 42.30
C LYS A 74 10.36 0.02 41.91
N ASP A 75 10.09 0.80 40.86
CA ASP A 75 8.74 1.16 40.42
C ASP A 75 8.22 0.22 39.33
N VAL A 76 9.04 -0.74 38.86
CA VAL A 76 8.66 -1.71 37.83
C VAL A 76 7.41 -2.49 38.25
N LYS A 77 6.50 -2.71 37.30
CA LYS A 77 5.13 -3.26 37.44
C LYS A 77 4.11 -2.37 38.16
N GLN A 78 4.48 -1.17 38.63
CA GLN A 78 3.51 -0.19 39.12
C GLN A 78 2.94 0.65 37.97
N SER A 79 1.79 1.28 38.17
CA SER A 79 1.15 2.16 37.18
C SER A 79 2.04 3.34 36.80
N LYS A 80 2.20 3.61 35.50
CA LYS A 80 2.96 4.78 35.02
C LYS A 80 2.33 6.09 35.49
N ALA A 81 1.00 6.23 35.39
CA ALA A 81 0.29 7.45 35.78
C ALA A 81 0.46 7.76 37.27
N LEU A 82 0.27 6.76 38.14
CA LEU A 82 0.39 6.94 39.59
C LEU A 82 1.81 7.33 40.01
N VAL A 83 2.82 6.59 39.55
CA VAL A 83 4.22 6.85 39.90
C VAL A 83 4.68 8.19 39.33
N ALA A 84 4.35 8.50 38.06
CA ALA A 84 4.70 9.78 37.45
C ALA A 84 4.16 10.97 38.26
N SER A 85 2.90 10.88 38.70
CA SER A 85 2.28 11.88 39.57
C SER A 85 3.00 12.01 40.91
N GLN A 86 3.29 10.89 41.58
CA GLN A 86 4.01 10.89 42.86
C GLN A 86 5.41 11.49 42.75
N THR A 87 6.14 11.19 41.67
CA THR A 87 7.49 11.71 41.44
C THR A 87 7.47 13.19 41.05
N ALA A 88 6.50 13.64 40.25
CA ALA A 88 6.45 15.01 39.74
C ALA A 88 5.80 16.01 40.72
N ALA A 89 4.88 15.58 41.60
CA ALA A 89 4.19 16.47 42.54
C ALA A 89 5.15 17.32 43.42
N PRO A 90 6.27 16.78 43.95
CA PRO A 90 7.26 17.57 44.68
C PRO A 90 7.95 18.66 43.85
N PHE A 91 7.97 18.57 42.51
CA PHE A 91 8.64 19.56 41.66
C PHE A 91 7.95 20.94 41.78
N ASN A 92 6.63 20.97 41.95
CA ASN A 92 5.89 22.19 42.22
C ASN A 92 4.62 21.94 43.06
N PRO A 93 4.69 22.08 44.40
CA PRO A 93 3.54 21.93 45.30
C PRO A 93 2.27 22.74 44.99
N ASN A 94 2.35 23.76 44.13
CA ASN A 94 1.20 24.57 43.72
C ASN A 94 0.37 23.92 42.59
N VAL A 95 0.86 22.80 42.05
CA VAL A 95 0.24 22.09 40.93
C VAL A 95 -0.45 20.84 41.46
N LYS A 96 -1.73 20.68 41.12
CA LYS A 96 -2.53 19.49 41.42
C LYS A 96 -2.40 18.51 40.26
N ILE A 97 -1.90 17.32 40.55
CA ILE A 97 -1.81 16.22 39.58
C ILE A 97 -2.81 15.13 39.98
N THR A 98 -3.70 14.75 39.07
CA THR A 98 -4.70 13.69 39.24
C THR A 98 -4.36 12.54 38.32
N PRO A 99 -3.80 11.43 38.85
CA PRO A 99 -3.46 10.28 38.04
C PRO A 99 -4.64 9.33 37.83
N ILE A 100 -4.77 8.83 36.61
CA ILE A 100 -5.75 7.82 36.20
C ILE A 100 -4.99 6.67 35.56
N HIS A 101 -5.10 5.48 36.15
CA HIS A 101 -4.69 4.25 35.51
C HIS A 101 -5.90 3.68 34.77
N GLY A 102 -5.93 3.83 33.45
CA GLY A 102 -7.07 3.40 32.63
C GLY A 102 -6.85 3.63 31.15
N ASN A 103 -7.72 3.07 30.33
CA ASN A 103 -7.70 3.23 28.88
C ASN A 103 -8.59 4.43 28.49
N ILE A 104 -8.03 5.39 27.75
CA ILE A 104 -8.75 6.62 27.31
C ILE A 104 -10.02 6.33 26.51
N LYS A 105 -10.14 5.12 25.94
CA LYS A 105 -11.29 4.68 25.16
C LYS A 105 -12.43 4.10 26.01
N GLU A 106 -12.28 4.04 27.34
CA GLU A 106 -13.35 3.54 28.20
C GLU A 106 -14.57 4.49 28.20
N PRO A 107 -15.81 3.94 28.28
CA PRO A 107 -17.06 4.69 28.13
C PRO A 107 -17.20 5.95 28.99
N GLN A 108 -16.61 5.99 30.18
CA GLN A 108 -16.71 7.12 31.08
C GLN A 108 -15.93 8.37 30.62
N TYR A 109 -15.00 8.22 29.68
CA TYR A 109 -14.23 9.32 29.09
C TYR A 109 -14.94 9.85 27.84
N ASP A 110 -16.23 10.14 27.99
CA ASP A 110 -17.11 10.66 26.93
C ASP A 110 -16.85 12.14 26.60
N VAL A 111 -17.59 12.70 25.64
CA VAL A 111 -17.38 14.08 25.17
C VAL A 111 -17.56 15.10 26.31
N GLU A 112 -18.49 14.84 27.23
CA GLU A 112 -18.74 15.73 28.37
C GLU A 112 -17.56 15.72 29.35
N TRP A 113 -16.93 14.55 29.56
CA TRP A 113 -15.69 14.45 30.32
C TRP A 113 -14.53 15.22 29.65
N PHE A 114 -14.42 15.19 28.33
CA PHE A 114 -13.39 15.97 27.62
C PHE A 114 -13.59 17.49 27.76
N LYS A 115 -14.84 17.98 27.78
CA LYS A 115 -15.16 19.42 27.90
C LYS A 115 -14.68 20.09 29.20
N GLN A 116 -14.35 19.32 30.24
CA GLN A 116 -13.83 19.89 31.49
C GLN A 116 -12.39 20.43 31.37
N PHE A 117 -11.69 20.09 30.28
CA PHE A 117 -10.30 20.45 30.03
C PHE A 117 -10.20 21.66 29.09
N ASP A 118 -9.24 22.54 29.38
CA ASP A 118 -8.93 23.69 28.53
C ASP A 118 -8.02 23.31 27.36
N ILE A 119 -7.24 22.22 27.51
CA ILE A 119 -6.30 21.72 26.51
C ILE A 119 -5.97 20.24 26.75
N VAL A 120 -5.85 19.48 25.66
CA VAL A 120 -5.38 18.09 25.66
C VAL A 120 -3.97 18.02 25.06
N LEU A 121 -3.08 17.26 25.70
CA LEU A 121 -1.70 17.04 25.24
C LEU A 121 -1.47 15.54 25.07
N ASN A 122 -1.26 15.11 23.82
CA ASN A 122 -1.03 13.70 23.49
C ASN A 122 0.45 13.33 23.59
N ALA A 123 0.71 12.24 24.31
CA ALA A 123 1.99 11.57 24.47
C ALA A 123 1.87 10.05 24.22
N LEU A 124 0.98 9.68 23.30
CA LEU A 124 0.63 8.31 22.90
C LEU A 124 1.62 7.71 21.89
N ASP A 125 1.64 6.40 21.73
CA ASP A 125 2.51 5.67 20.79
C ASP A 125 1.75 4.81 19.77
N ASN A 126 0.42 4.73 19.87
CA ASN A 126 -0.42 3.95 18.97
C ASN A 126 -1.41 4.83 18.19
N LEU A 127 -1.64 4.45 16.92
CA LEU A 127 -2.45 5.25 15.99
C LEU A 127 -3.93 5.28 16.37
N ASP A 128 -4.46 4.17 16.90
CA ASP A 128 -5.86 4.02 17.26
C ASP A 128 -6.29 4.97 18.39
N ALA A 129 -5.53 5.02 19.50
CA ALA A 129 -5.81 5.94 20.59
C ALA A 129 -5.63 7.41 20.17
N ARG A 130 -4.65 7.71 19.29
CA ARG A 130 -4.48 9.08 18.74
C ARG A 130 -5.70 9.52 17.93
N ARG A 131 -6.24 8.64 17.09
CA ARG A 131 -7.47 8.88 16.33
C ARG A 131 -8.68 9.09 17.24
N HIS A 132 -8.80 8.24 18.26
CA HIS A 132 -9.87 8.38 19.26
C HIS A 132 -9.79 9.74 19.96
N VAL A 133 -8.63 10.11 20.53
CA VAL A 133 -8.46 11.40 21.21
C VAL A 133 -8.65 12.58 20.24
N ASN A 134 -8.19 12.49 19.00
CA ASN A 134 -8.47 13.48 17.97
C ASN A 134 -9.98 13.67 17.77
N LYS A 135 -10.74 12.58 17.57
CA LYS A 135 -12.20 12.64 17.42
C LYS A 135 -12.86 13.25 18.66
N MET A 136 -12.45 12.85 19.86
CA MET A 136 -13.00 13.40 21.12
C MET A 136 -12.72 14.89 21.28
N CYS A 137 -11.51 15.37 20.93
CA CYS A 137 -11.16 16.79 20.98
C CYS A 137 -11.93 17.61 19.93
N MET A 138 -12.15 17.06 18.72
CA MET A 138 -13.00 17.71 17.71
C MET A 138 -14.47 17.77 18.14
N ALA A 139 -14.95 16.73 18.85
CA ALA A 139 -16.31 16.68 19.37
C ALA A 139 -16.54 17.61 20.56
N ALA A 140 -15.57 17.68 21.48
CA ALA A 140 -15.61 18.54 22.67
C ALA A 140 -15.17 19.99 22.39
N GLU A 141 -14.65 20.27 21.19
CA GLU A 141 -14.06 21.56 20.80
C GLU A 141 -12.89 22.00 21.69
N VAL A 142 -12.15 21.02 22.23
CA VAL A 142 -10.99 21.26 23.08
C VAL A 142 -9.72 21.25 22.20
N PRO A 143 -8.83 22.25 22.31
CA PRO A 143 -7.56 22.24 21.60
C PRO A 143 -6.71 21.02 21.96
N LEU A 144 -6.09 20.40 20.95
CA LEU A 144 -5.22 19.24 21.10
C LEU A 144 -3.81 19.58 20.61
N VAL A 145 -2.78 19.20 21.35
CA VAL A 145 -1.40 19.16 20.82
C VAL A 145 -0.99 17.72 20.63
N GLU A 146 -0.88 17.31 19.38
CA GLU A 146 -0.45 15.98 18.97
C GLU A 146 1.07 15.94 18.79
N SER A 147 1.69 14.79 19.07
CA SER A 147 3.13 14.65 18.97
C SER A 147 3.60 13.22 18.70
N GLY A 148 4.82 13.04 18.20
CA GLY A 148 5.41 11.72 18.01
C GLY A 148 6.92 11.75 17.93
N THR A 149 7.54 10.62 18.24
CA THR A 149 8.99 10.43 18.13
C THR A 149 9.31 9.08 17.49
N ALA A 150 10.38 9.04 16.71
CA ALA A 150 10.96 7.83 16.14
C ALA A 150 12.48 8.00 16.00
N GLY A 151 13.24 7.38 16.89
CA GLY A 151 14.69 7.52 16.98
C GLY A 151 15.11 8.97 17.28
N TYR A 152 15.71 9.61 16.27
CA TYR A 152 16.12 11.02 16.31
C TYR A 152 15.11 11.97 15.66
N LEU A 153 14.02 11.43 15.11
CA LEU A 153 12.96 12.21 14.48
C LEU A 153 11.85 12.48 15.48
N GLY A 154 11.14 13.59 15.28
CA GLY A 154 9.92 13.86 16.02
C GLY A 154 9.09 14.97 15.38
N GLN A 155 7.83 15.06 15.80
CA GLN A 155 6.93 16.12 15.34
C GLN A 155 5.99 16.58 16.44
N VAL A 156 5.54 17.83 16.32
CA VAL A 156 4.49 18.44 17.15
C VAL A 156 3.52 19.17 16.23
N GLN A 157 2.24 18.90 16.42
CA GLN A 157 1.15 19.46 15.63
C GLN A 157 0.03 19.96 16.57
N PRO A 158 -0.21 21.28 16.66
CA PRO A 158 -1.39 21.80 17.34
C PRO A 158 -2.63 21.66 16.44
N LEU A 159 -3.72 21.22 17.04
CA LEU A 159 -4.98 20.88 16.40
C LEU A 159 -6.11 21.70 17.05
N LEU A 160 -6.88 22.40 16.23
CA LEU A 160 -8.01 23.21 16.66
C LEU A 160 -9.12 23.16 15.61
N LYS A 161 -10.29 22.70 16.04
CA LYS A 161 -11.48 22.57 15.18
C LYS A 161 -11.75 23.86 14.40
N ASP A 162 -12.10 23.71 13.13
CA ASP A 162 -12.41 24.79 12.18
C ASP A 162 -11.27 25.76 11.85
N ARG A 163 -10.08 25.60 12.44
CA ARG A 163 -8.93 26.48 12.21
C ARG A 163 -7.73 25.77 11.61
N THR A 164 -7.47 24.54 12.05
CA THR A 164 -6.37 23.72 11.54
C THR A 164 -6.92 22.43 10.95
N GLU A 165 -6.13 21.77 10.11
CA GLU A 165 -6.33 20.35 9.84
C GLU A 165 -6.37 19.55 11.16
N CYS A 166 -7.21 18.50 11.21
CA CYS A 166 -7.20 17.54 12.31
C CYS A 166 -6.21 16.41 12.00
N PHE A 167 -5.97 15.53 12.97
CA PHE A 167 -5.04 14.41 12.80
C PHE A 167 -5.38 13.50 11.60
N ASP A 168 -6.68 13.34 11.30
CA ASP A 168 -7.21 12.48 10.23
C ASP A 168 -7.47 13.19 8.90
N CYS A 169 -7.21 14.50 8.79
CA CYS A 169 -7.26 15.20 7.49
C CYS A 169 -6.24 14.67 6.48
N ILE A 170 -5.11 14.16 6.97
CA ILE A 170 -4.09 13.50 6.15
C ILE A 170 -4.12 11.99 6.45
N PRO A 171 -4.45 11.13 5.47
CA PRO A 171 -4.42 9.69 5.66
C PRO A 171 -3.06 9.21 6.17
N LYS A 172 -3.09 8.44 7.25
CA LYS A 172 -1.88 7.82 7.82
C LYS A 172 -1.72 6.42 7.23
N PRO A 173 -0.49 5.99 6.88
CA PRO A 173 -0.25 4.68 6.29
C PRO A 173 -0.79 3.58 7.21
N THR A 174 -1.58 2.66 6.65
CA THR A 174 -2.10 1.52 7.39
C THR A 174 -0.95 0.58 7.75
N PRO A 175 -0.92 0.03 8.99
CA PRO A 175 0.01 -1.04 9.34
C PRO A 175 -0.05 -2.17 8.31
N LYS A 176 1.10 -2.78 7.98
CA LYS A 176 1.15 -3.89 7.03
C LYS A 176 0.32 -5.06 7.56
N THR A 177 -0.73 -5.43 6.83
CA THR A 177 -1.52 -6.63 7.07
C THR A 177 -1.10 -7.71 6.09
N PHE A 178 -1.06 -8.95 6.56
CA PHE A 178 -0.73 -10.11 5.73
C PHE A 178 -2.00 -10.94 5.52
N PRO A 179 -2.25 -11.47 4.30
CA PRO A 179 -3.38 -12.37 4.07
C PRO A 179 -3.34 -13.57 5.01
N VAL A 180 -4.49 -13.96 5.57
CA VAL A 180 -4.61 -15.08 6.54
C VAL A 180 -4.04 -16.38 5.97
N CYS A 181 -4.25 -16.66 4.67
CA CYS A 181 -3.72 -17.85 4.00
C CYS A 181 -2.18 -17.88 3.96
N THR A 182 -1.53 -16.71 3.86
CA THR A 182 -0.06 -16.59 3.93
C THR A 182 0.43 -16.90 5.33
N ILE A 183 -0.28 -16.45 6.37
CA ILE A 183 0.09 -16.67 7.77
C ILE A 183 -0.15 -18.13 8.19
N ARG A 184 -1.33 -18.70 7.90
CA ARG A 184 -1.73 -20.04 8.34
C ARG A 184 -1.11 -21.17 7.54
N SER A 185 -0.99 -21.01 6.22
CA SER A 185 -0.68 -22.16 5.33
C SER A 185 0.61 -21.99 4.55
N THR A 186 0.95 -20.77 4.11
CA THR A 186 2.08 -20.59 3.19
C THR A 186 3.01 -19.41 3.52
N PRO A 187 3.66 -19.44 4.70
CA PRO A 187 4.67 -18.44 5.04
C PRO A 187 5.86 -18.52 4.07
N SER A 188 6.50 -17.39 3.85
CA SER A 188 7.63 -17.24 2.90
C SER A 188 8.70 -16.26 3.39
N GLN A 189 8.43 -15.56 4.50
CA GLN A 189 9.33 -14.62 5.14
C GLN A 189 9.26 -14.80 6.66
N PRO A 190 10.33 -14.46 7.41
CA PRO A 190 10.35 -14.61 8.87
C PRO A 190 9.20 -13.86 9.55
N ILE A 191 8.81 -12.69 9.04
CA ILE A 191 7.68 -11.92 9.57
C ILE A 191 6.36 -12.70 9.52
N HIS A 192 6.14 -13.57 8.53
CA HIS A 192 4.94 -14.39 8.45
C HIS A 192 4.89 -15.42 9.58
N CYS A 193 6.04 -16.03 9.91
CA CYS A 193 6.17 -16.97 11.03
C CYS A 193 6.01 -16.26 12.38
N ILE A 194 6.54 -15.04 12.51
CA ILE A 194 6.41 -14.21 13.71
C ILE A 194 4.95 -13.78 13.93
N VAL A 195 4.28 -13.29 12.89
CA VAL A 195 2.85 -12.90 12.95
C VAL A 195 1.97 -14.12 13.21
N TRP A 196 2.26 -15.27 12.59
CA TRP A 196 1.57 -16.51 12.90
C TRP A 196 1.69 -16.88 14.38
N SER A 197 2.89 -16.81 14.93
CA SER A 197 3.12 -17.17 16.33
C SER A 197 2.43 -16.18 17.29
N LYS A 198 2.67 -14.88 17.09
CA LYS A 198 2.15 -13.79 17.92
C LYS A 198 0.62 -13.68 17.87
N SER A 199 0.04 -13.68 16.66
CA SER A 199 -1.36 -13.27 16.47
C SER A 199 -2.32 -14.44 16.28
N TYR A 200 -1.84 -15.60 15.81
CA TYR A 200 -2.68 -16.78 15.63
C TYR A 200 -2.43 -17.82 16.72
N LEU A 201 -1.20 -18.32 16.85
CA LEU A 201 -0.90 -19.43 17.75
C LEU A 201 -1.14 -19.08 19.22
N MET A 202 -0.72 -17.88 19.65
CA MET A 202 -0.99 -17.44 21.03
C MET A 202 -2.48 -17.36 21.35
N GLY A 203 -3.30 -16.80 20.44
CA GLY A 203 -4.76 -16.74 20.62
C GLY A 203 -5.38 -18.13 20.74
N GLN A 204 -4.98 -19.06 19.86
CA GLN A 204 -5.50 -20.43 19.87
C GLN A 204 -5.17 -21.18 21.17
N LEU A 205 -3.93 -21.07 21.66
CA LEU A 205 -3.48 -21.82 22.85
C LEU A 205 -3.86 -21.14 24.17
N PHE A 206 -3.69 -19.82 24.24
CA PHE A 206 -3.73 -19.05 25.48
C PHE A 206 -4.81 -17.93 25.49
N GLY A 207 -5.48 -17.63 24.37
CA GLY A 207 -6.54 -16.61 24.27
C GLY A 207 -7.88 -17.05 24.87
N GLU A 208 -9.01 -16.46 24.48
CA GLU A 208 -10.37 -16.86 24.88
C GLU A 208 -10.82 -18.18 24.22
N ASP A 209 -11.77 -18.90 24.83
CA ASP A 209 -12.33 -20.13 24.25
C ASP A 209 -13.52 -19.73 23.37
N GLU A 210 -13.26 -19.47 22.10
CA GLU A 210 -14.34 -19.25 21.12
C GLU A 210 -15.09 -20.58 20.94
N ASP A 211 -16.43 -20.57 21.01
CA ASP A 211 -17.26 -21.77 20.87
C ASP A 211 -17.38 -22.21 19.40
N ALA A 212 -16.23 -22.43 18.77
CA ALA A 212 -16.10 -22.81 17.37
C ALA A 212 -16.85 -24.13 17.06
N VAL A 213 -17.09 -24.99 18.05
CA VAL A 213 -17.87 -26.22 17.86
C VAL A 213 -19.37 -25.90 17.77
N GLY A 214 -19.89 -25.02 18.63
CA GLY A 214 -21.27 -24.55 18.56
C GLY A 214 -21.57 -23.79 17.27
N GLU A 215 -20.63 -22.98 16.77
CA GLU A 215 -20.76 -22.28 15.48
C GLU A 215 -20.79 -23.24 14.29
N LEU A 216 -19.95 -24.29 14.31
CA LEU A 216 -19.94 -25.33 13.28
C LEU A 216 -21.22 -26.18 13.31
N ASP A 217 -21.83 -26.38 14.48
CA ASP A 217 -23.11 -27.08 14.62
C ASP A 217 -24.28 -26.26 14.02
N GLU A 218 -24.22 -24.93 14.12
CA GLU A 218 -25.18 -24.05 13.43
C GLU A 218 -24.93 -23.99 11.92
N ALA A 219 -23.68 -24.00 11.46
CA ALA A 219 -23.32 -24.06 10.03
C ALA A 219 -23.78 -25.38 9.37
N GLU A 220 -23.69 -26.51 10.09
CA GLU A 220 -24.20 -27.81 9.63
C GLU A 220 -25.72 -27.79 9.49
N LYS A 221 -26.44 -27.14 10.42
CA LYS A 221 -27.89 -26.94 10.32
C LYS A 221 -28.28 -26.01 9.16
N GLN A 222 -27.39 -25.11 8.75
CA GLN A 222 -27.58 -24.19 7.62
C GLN A 222 -27.22 -24.83 6.25
N GLY A 223 -26.78 -26.09 6.22
CA GLY A 223 -26.59 -26.87 4.99
C GLY A 223 -25.22 -26.69 4.33
N GLU A 224 -24.21 -26.25 5.07
CA GLU A 224 -22.83 -26.20 4.60
C GLU A 224 -22.19 -27.60 4.43
N ASN A 225 -21.04 -27.68 3.76
CA ASN A 225 -20.43 -28.94 3.34
C ASN A 225 -20.02 -29.83 4.54
N ALA A 226 -20.77 -30.91 4.78
CA ALA A 226 -20.56 -31.81 5.91
C ALA A 226 -19.15 -32.42 6.02
N GLN A 227 -18.43 -32.64 4.90
CA GLN A 227 -17.05 -33.16 4.96
C GLN A 227 -16.03 -32.10 5.42
N GLU A 228 -16.26 -30.85 5.03
CA GLU A 228 -15.42 -29.72 5.43
C GLU A 228 -15.69 -29.36 6.89
N ILE A 229 -16.96 -29.35 7.30
CA ILE A 229 -17.39 -29.16 8.70
C ILE A 229 -16.79 -30.23 9.60
N GLU A 230 -16.83 -31.52 9.22
CA GLU A 230 -16.27 -32.60 10.04
C GLU A 230 -14.73 -32.49 10.17
N THR A 231 -14.06 -31.98 9.14
CA THR A 231 -12.61 -31.74 9.19
C THR A 231 -12.27 -30.56 10.09
N LEU A 232 -13.03 -29.45 9.99
CA LEU A 232 -12.91 -28.28 10.86
C LEU A 232 -13.25 -28.62 12.31
N ARG A 233 -14.26 -29.47 12.54
CA ARG A 233 -14.66 -29.98 13.85
C ARG A 233 -13.54 -30.79 14.49
N LYS A 234 -12.88 -31.67 13.73
CA LYS A 234 -11.69 -32.41 14.21
C LYS A 234 -10.53 -31.48 14.56
N GLU A 235 -10.27 -30.45 13.75
CA GLU A 235 -9.22 -29.46 14.03
C GLU A 235 -9.53 -28.67 15.31
N ALA A 236 -10.77 -28.18 15.46
CA ALA A 236 -11.25 -27.46 16.63
C ALA A 236 -11.18 -28.32 17.91
N GLN A 237 -11.61 -29.58 17.84
CA GLN A 237 -11.51 -30.53 18.95
C GLN A 237 -10.05 -30.81 19.35
N ALA A 238 -9.14 -30.93 18.38
CA ALA A 238 -7.73 -31.16 18.65
C ALA A 238 -7.06 -29.96 19.36
N PHE A 239 -7.37 -28.72 18.95
CA PHE A 239 -6.92 -27.53 19.67
C PHE A 239 -7.56 -27.42 21.06
N LYS A 240 -8.86 -27.75 21.20
CA LYS A 240 -9.56 -27.78 22.51
C LYS A 240 -8.92 -28.78 23.48
N ALA A 241 -8.45 -29.92 23.00
CA ALA A 241 -7.73 -30.91 23.82
C ALA A 241 -6.38 -30.39 24.34
N VAL A 242 -5.56 -29.78 23.46
CA VAL A 242 -4.27 -29.18 23.84
C VAL A 242 -4.47 -27.99 24.78
N ARG A 243 -5.46 -27.15 24.48
CA ARG A 243 -5.86 -25.99 25.29
C ARG A 243 -6.32 -26.37 26.69
N ARG A 244 -7.04 -27.49 26.81
CA ARG A 244 -7.40 -28.10 28.10
C ARG A 244 -6.14 -28.60 28.83
N ALA A 245 -5.26 -29.32 28.15
CA ALA A 245 -4.02 -29.82 28.76
C ALA A 245 -3.14 -28.69 29.31
N LEU A 246 -3.06 -27.54 28.64
CA LEU A 246 -2.35 -26.34 29.13
C LEU A 246 -2.94 -25.81 30.45
N ARG A 247 -4.25 -25.95 30.66
CA ARG A 247 -4.98 -25.45 31.84
C ARG A 247 -5.12 -26.48 32.97
N THR A 248 -4.78 -27.74 32.73
CA THR A 248 -4.93 -28.80 33.75
C THR A 248 -3.58 -29.15 34.37
N PRO A 249 -3.45 -29.23 35.71
CA PRO A 249 -2.20 -29.64 36.35
C PRO A 249 -1.84 -31.10 35.96
N SER A 250 -0.64 -31.33 35.42
CA SER A 250 -0.18 -32.68 35.08
C SER A 250 0.44 -33.41 36.29
N PRO A 251 0.13 -34.70 36.53
CA PRO A 251 0.74 -35.49 37.61
C PRO A 251 2.24 -35.81 37.43
N ASN A 252 2.77 -35.77 36.20
CA ASN A 252 4.09 -36.34 35.86
C ASN A 252 5.17 -35.32 35.42
N GLY A 253 4.95 -34.02 35.65
CA GLY A 253 5.88 -32.97 35.25
C GLY A 253 5.57 -32.39 33.87
N SER A 254 6.02 -31.15 33.64
CA SER A 254 5.54 -30.25 32.58
C SER A 254 5.97 -30.61 31.14
N SER A 255 6.89 -31.55 30.94
CA SER A 255 7.43 -31.93 29.63
C SER A 255 6.35 -32.43 28.63
N ASP A 256 5.33 -33.13 29.12
CA ASP A 256 4.36 -33.80 28.26
C ASP A 256 3.40 -32.83 27.54
N VAL A 257 3.05 -31.71 28.15
CA VAL A 257 2.11 -30.74 27.57
C VAL A 257 2.77 -29.95 26.44
N ALA A 258 4.01 -29.48 26.64
CA ALA A 258 4.75 -28.79 25.60
C ALA A 258 5.00 -29.71 24.38
N LYS A 259 5.28 -31.00 24.61
CA LYS A 259 5.38 -31.98 23.53
C LYS A 259 4.05 -32.16 22.79
N ALA A 260 2.92 -32.23 23.49
CA ALA A 260 1.61 -32.31 22.84
C ALA A 260 1.29 -31.09 21.98
N VAL A 261 1.62 -29.87 22.44
CA VAL A 261 1.50 -28.65 21.63
C VAL A 261 2.42 -28.73 20.40
N PHE A 262 3.68 -29.13 20.60
CA PHE A 262 4.66 -29.26 19.52
C PHE A 262 4.19 -30.24 18.45
N ASP A 263 3.80 -31.45 18.86
CA ASP A 263 3.35 -32.52 17.97
C ASP A 263 2.08 -32.11 17.21
N LYS A 264 1.16 -31.36 17.84
CA LYS A 264 0.01 -30.81 17.13
C LYS A 264 0.43 -29.81 16.05
N VAL A 265 1.26 -28.82 16.41
CA VAL A 265 1.46 -27.61 15.62
C VAL A 265 2.57 -27.75 14.57
N PHE A 266 3.67 -28.41 14.90
CA PHE A 266 4.83 -28.56 14.01
C PHE A 266 4.92 -29.92 13.32
N ASN A 267 4.07 -30.88 13.72
CA ASN A 267 4.03 -32.20 13.11
C ASN A 267 2.67 -32.50 12.46
N ALA A 268 1.60 -32.62 13.24
CA ALA A 268 0.27 -33.02 12.76
C ALA A 268 -0.33 -31.99 11.79
N ASP A 269 -0.28 -30.70 12.12
CA ASP A 269 -0.80 -29.64 11.22
C ASP A 269 0.00 -29.52 9.94
N ILE A 270 1.32 -29.73 9.99
CA ILE A 270 2.16 -29.77 8.79
C ILE A 270 1.82 -31.01 7.94
N LYS A 271 1.63 -32.18 8.55
CA LYS A 271 1.18 -33.39 7.85
C LYS A 271 -0.20 -33.19 7.20
N ASN A 272 -1.15 -32.56 7.90
CA ASN A 272 -2.46 -32.24 7.35
C ASN A 272 -2.35 -31.27 6.17
N LEU A 273 -1.50 -30.26 6.27
CA LEU A 273 -1.21 -29.33 5.17
C LEU A 273 -0.56 -30.03 3.97
N LEU A 274 0.27 -31.07 4.19
CA LEU A 274 0.87 -31.87 3.12
C LEU A 274 -0.15 -32.74 2.36
N ILE A 275 -1.32 -33.03 2.94
CA ILE A 275 -2.43 -33.71 2.23
C ILE A 275 -2.88 -32.87 1.03
N MET A 276 -2.79 -31.54 1.13
CA MET A 276 -3.08 -30.61 0.03
C MET A 276 -1.91 -30.57 -0.97
N ALA A 277 -1.63 -31.70 -1.63
CA ALA A 277 -0.46 -31.89 -2.50
C ALA A 277 -0.32 -30.83 -3.61
N ASP A 278 -1.45 -30.26 -4.07
CA ASP A 278 -1.47 -29.19 -5.08
C ASP A 278 -0.79 -27.89 -4.59
N MET A 279 -0.86 -27.59 -3.29
CA MET A 279 -0.27 -26.38 -2.68
C MET A 279 1.25 -26.38 -2.78
N TRP A 280 1.88 -27.56 -2.85
CA TRP A 280 3.33 -27.75 -2.81
C TRP A 280 3.96 -28.01 -4.17
N LYS A 281 3.18 -27.94 -5.27
CA LYS A 281 3.72 -28.09 -6.63
C LYS A 281 4.67 -26.95 -7.01
N ALA A 282 4.38 -25.74 -6.53
CA ALA A 282 5.12 -24.52 -6.90
C ALA A 282 6.06 -24.00 -5.80
N ARG A 283 6.02 -24.59 -4.61
CA ARG A 283 6.77 -24.14 -3.41
C ARG A 283 7.40 -25.35 -2.75
N GLN A 284 8.47 -25.18 -2.00
CA GLN A 284 9.01 -26.31 -1.25
C GLN A 284 7.97 -26.75 -0.20
N PRO A 285 7.64 -28.05 -0.13
CA PRO A 285 6.76 -28.57 0.90
C PRO A 285 7.40 -28.37 2.28
N PRO A 286 6.62 -27.98 3.30
CA PRO A 286 7.13 -27.89 4.65
C PRO A 286 7.52 -29.28 5.17
N THR A 287 8.55 -29.32 6.00
CA THR A 287 9.03 -30.55 6.65
C THR A 287 8.39 -30.65 8.04
N PRO A 288 7.58 -31.69 8.32
CA PRO A 288 7.09 -31.94 9.67
C PRO A 288 8.26 -32.14 10.63
N LEU A 289 8.27 -31.42 11.74
CA LEU A 289 9.34 -31.52 12.73
C LEU A 289 9.07 -32.67 13.69
N ASP A 290 10.12 -33.39 14.09
CA ASP A 290 10.05 -34.51 15.03
C ASP A 290 10.70 -34.12 16.36
N PHE A 291 9.92 -34.14 17.44
CA PHE A 291 10.35 -33.66 18.75
C PHE A 291 11.56 -34.45 19.27
N ASP A 292 11.45 -35.77 19.26
CA ASP A 292 12.42 -36.68 19.88
C ASP A 292 13.72 -36.68 19.06
N ALA A 293 13.61 -36.69 17.73
CA ALA A 293 14.77 -36.62 16.84
C ALA A 293 15.56 -35.30 16.95
N ILE A 294 14.87 -34.18 17.14
CA ILE A 294 15.54 -32.87 17.36
C ILE A 294 16.26 -32.88 18.71
N MET A 295 15.62 -33.39 19.77
CA MET A 295 16.23 -33.45 21.10
C MET A 295 17.47 -34.37 21.15
N SER A 296 17.42 -35.50 20.45
CA SER A 296 18.56 -36.43 20.33
C SER A 296 19.61 -36.00 19.31
N GLY A 297 19.38 -34.91 18.56
CA GLY A 297 20.29 -34.42 17.52
C GLY A 297 20.38 -35.33 16.28
N THR A 298 19.41 -36.22 16.09
CA THR A 298 19.34 -37.16 14.96
C THR A 298 18.44 -36.65 13.83
N PHE A 299 17.75 -35.52 14.04
CA PHE A 299 16.94 -34.89 13.01
C PHE A 299 17.81 -34.37 11.86
N VAL A 300 17.65 -34.96 10.67
CA VAL A 300 18.37 -34.54 9.46
C VAL A 300 17.58 -33.44 8.78
N HIS A 301 18.06 -32.21 8.93
CA HIS A 301 17.57 -31.09 8.14
C HIS A 301 18.14 -31.21 6.72
N HIS A 302 17.30 -31.15 5.67
CA HIS A 302 17.76 -31.02 4.30
C HIS A 302 18.08 -29.55 4.02
N PRO A 303 19.36 -29.11 4.01
CA PRO A 303 19.70 -27.72 3.77
C PRO A 303 19.54 -27.44 2.28
N VAL A 304 18.96 -26.29 1.95
CA VAL A 304 18.89 -25.76 0.58
C VAL A 304 20.30 -25.61 0.04
N THR A 305 20.67 -26.47 -0.92
CA THR A 305 21.85 -26.26 -1.75
C THR A 305 21.50 -25.16 -2.74
N VAL A 306 22.00 -23.95 -2.50
CA VAL A 306 22.13 -22.96 -3.58
C VAL A 306 23.17 -23.53 -4.53
N ASN A 307 22.76 -23.93 -5.73
CA ASN A 307 23.68 -24.30 -6.81
C ASN A 307 24.49 -23.07 -7.22
N GLY A 308 25.55 -22.78 -6.47
CA GLY A 308 26.70 -22.03 -6.95
C GLY A 308 27.57 -22.98 -7.76
N THR A 309 27.77 -22.66 -9.03
CA THR A 309 28.77 -23.31 -9.89
C THR A 309 30.15 -23.22 -9.23
N ALA A 310 30.70 -24.37 -8.80
CA ALA A 310 32.09 -24.52 -8.42
C ALA A 310 32.85 -25.25 -9.55
N ASN A 311 33.76 -24.56 -10.22
CA ASN A 311 34.88 -25.20 -10.91
C ASN A 311 35.98 -25.45 -9.86
N GLY A 312 36.43 -26.70 -9.75
CA GLY A 312 37.27 -27.19 -8.66
C GLY A 312 38.77 -26.97 -8.81
N ASN A 313 39.51 -27.26 -7.72
CA ASN A 313 40.48 -28.37 -7.63
C ASN A 313 41.17 -28.34 -6.26
N GLY A 314 41.28 -29.50 -5.61
CA GLY A 314 42.02 -29.65 -4.37
C GLY A 314 41.77 -31.00 -3.70
N SER A 315 42.49 -32.01 -4.16
CA SER A 315 42.53 -33.39 -3.66
C SER A 315 43.04 -33.51 -2.22
N ALA A 316 42.33 -34.25 -1.36
CA ALA A 316 42.93 -35.10 -0.33
C ALA A 316 41.90 -36.10 0.22
N THR A 317 42.26 -37.38 0.20
CA THR A 317 41.54 -38.56 0.70
C THR A 317 41.35 -38.57 2.23
N PRO A 318 40.34 -39.30 2.76
CA PRO A 318 40.00 -39.31 4.18
C PRO A 318 40.75 -40.42 4.94
N SER A 319 41.24 -40.12 6.14
CA SER A 319 41.67 -41.13 7.13
C SER A 319 40.99 -40.89 8.48
N ALA A 320 40.38 -41.94 9.00
CA ALA A 320 39.63 -42.00 10.24
C ALA A 320 40.53 -42.18 11.50
N SER A 321 40.11 -41.60 12.62
CA SER A 321 40.39 -42.05 14.02
C SER A 321 39.70 -41.08 15.00
N SER A 322 38.63 -41.48 15.71
CA SER A 322 38.60 -42.08 17.06
C SER A 322 38.96 -41.15 18.23
N SER A 323 37.91 -40.73 18.97
CA SER A 323 37.78 -40.54 20.43
C SER A 323 39.03 -40.50 21.36
N GLY A 324 39.10 -39.47 22.22
CA GLY A 324 39.79 -39.54 23.54
C GLY A 324 40.27 -38.19 24.12
N PRO A 325 40.42 -38.00 25.44
CA PRO A 325 39.89 -36.81 26.14
C PRO A 325 40.90 -35.93 26.95
N THR A 326 40.38 -34.81 27.49
CA THR A 326 40.77 -34.00 28.69
C THR A 326 41.96 -33.00 28.70
N ASN A 327 41.61 -31.80 29.20
CA ASN A 327 42.32 -30.87 30.12
C ASN A 327 43.53 -30.03 29.71
N GLY A 328 43.45 -28.71 30.00
CA GLY A 328 44.60 -27.90 30.45
C GLY A 328 44.74 -26.48 29.87
N MET A 329 44.32 -25.49 30.66
CA MET A 329 44.65 -24.04 30.65
C MET A 329 45.95 -23.58 29.95
N ASN A 330 45.92 -22.54 29.10
CA ASN A 330 46.11 -21.11 29.43
C ASN A 330 46.47 -20.24 28.21
N GLY A 331 45.82 -19.06 28.11
CA GLY A 331 46.50 -17.79 27.77
C GLY A 331 46.61 -17.35 26.31
N ASN A 332 45.57 -16.67 25.80
CA ASN A 332 45.65 -15.30 25.24
C ASN A 332 44.35 -14.96 24.50
N THR A 333 43.40 -14.34 25.21
CA THR A 333 42.18 -13.79 24.62
C THR A 333 42.45 -12.38 24.10
N GLU A 334 42.55 -12.25 22.78
CA GLU A 334 42.18 -11.04 22.08
C GLU A 334 40.67 -10.80 22.31
N ALA A 335 40.31 -9.58 22.69
CA ALA A 335 38.94 -9.21 23.02
C ALA A 335 38.05 -9.19 21.76
N SER A 336 37.43 -10.32 21.45
CA SER A 336 36.25 -10.37 20.59
C SER A 336 35.10 -9.63 21.28
N GLN A 337 34.55 -8.60 20.64
CA GLN A 337 33.35 -7.90 21.13
C GLN A 337 32.25 -8.91 21.47
N ALA A 338 31.86 -8.98 22.74
CA ALA A 338 30.82 -9.89 23.21
C ALA A 338 29.45 -9.44 22.66
N VAL A 339 28.93 -10.20 21.69
CA VAL A 339 27.56 -10.07 21.18
C VAL A 339 26.57 -10.36 22.32
N LEU A 340 25.54 -9.52 22.48
CA LEU A 340 24.51 -9.66 23.52
C LEU A 340 23.84 -11.04 23.41
N ARG A 341 23.41 -11.63 24.53
CA ARG A 341 22.79 -12.97 24.54
C ARG A 341 21.65 -13.10 23.52
N ASP A 342 20.80 -12.08 23.43
CA ASP A 342 19.61 -12.07 22.57
C ASP A 342 19.92 -11.83 21.08
N GLN A 343 21.15 -11.45 20.75
CA GLN A 343 21.67 -11.28 19.38
C GLN A 343 22.29 -12.57 18.84
N ARG A 344 22.35 -13.63 19.64
CA ARG A 344 22.87 -14.93 19.22
C ARG A 344 21.77 -15.70 18.51
N LYS A 345 22.10 -16.27 17.35
CA LYS A 345 21.21 -17.19 16.66
C LYS A 345 21.14 -18.49 17.45
N LEU A 346 19.93 -18.95 17.76
CA LEU A 346 19.69 -20.22 18.45
C LEU A 346 19.78 -21.37 17.47
N SER A 347 20.29 -22.54 17.89
CA SER A 347 20.19 -23.75 17.09
C SER A 347 18.76 -24.29 17.08
N LEU A 348 18.46 -25.23 16.17
CA LEU A 348 17.15 -25.91 16.13
C LEU A 348 16.79 -26.56 17.48
N LYS A 349 17.79 -27.18 18.13
CA LYS A 349 17.62 -27.77 19.47
C LYS A 349 17.37 -26.70 20.52
N ASP A 350 18.14 -25.61 20.52
CA ASP A 350 17.94 -24.51 21.48
C ASP A 350 16.57 -23.85 21.31
N ASN A 351 16.09 -23.68 20.07
CA ASN A 351 14.73 -23.21 19.79
C ASN A 351 13.68 -24.17 20.34
N LEU A 352 13.87 -25.49 20.23
CA LEU A 352 12.96 -26.47 20.81
C LEU A 352 12.97 -26.45 22.35
N GLU A 353 14.14 -26.36 22.97
CA GLU A 353 14.25 -26.25 24.43
C GLU A 353 13.61 -24.95 24.95
N LEU A 354 13.79 -23.84 24.24
CA LEU A 354 13.15 -22.57 24.56
C LEU A 354 11.62 -22.65 24.39
N PHE A 355 11.13 -23.34 23.36
CA PHE A 355 9.70 -23.59 23.14
C PHE A 355 9.11 -24.39 24.31
N VAL A 356 9.78 -25.46 24.73
CA VAL A 356 9.32 -26.29 25.86
C VAL A 356 9.29 -25.47 27.15
N SER A 357 10.38 -24.76 27.45
CA SER A 357 10.47 -23.96 28.67
C SER A 357 9.41 -22.86 28.73
N SER A 358 9.25 -22.07 27.66
CA SER A 358 8.26 -20.98 27.60
C SER A 358 6.82 -21.48 27.64
N THR A 359 6.48 -22.55 26.91
CA THR A 359 5.15 -23.16 26.94
C THR A 359 4.77 -23.62 28.35
N ASN A 360 5.72 -24.20 29.10
CA ASN A 360 5.48 -24.66 30.45
C ASN A 360 5.30 -23.51 31.46
N ARG A 361 6.03 -22.41 31.29
CA ARG A 361 5.86 -21.20 32.12
C ARG A 361 4.49 -20.55 31.86
N LEU A 362 4.06 -20.46 30.60
CA LEU A 362 2.73 -19.98 30.23
C LEU A 362 1.60 -20.90 30.72
N ALA A 363 1.76 -22.22 30.64
CA ALA A 363 0.81 -23.18 31.19
C ALA A 363 0.66 -23.03 32.71
N SER A 364 1.78 -22.86 33.42
CA SER A 364 1.77 -22.60 34.86
C SER A 364 1.00 -21.34 35.22
N ARG A 365 1.11 -20.26 34.43
CA ARG A 365 0.35 -19.02 34.64
C ARG A 365 -1.16 -19.24 34.53
N LEU A 366 -1.60 -19.98 33.50
CA LEU A 366 -3.01 -20.35 33.35
C LEU A 366 -3.52 -21.17 34.55
N GLN A 367 -2.73 -22.14 35.01
CA GLN A 367 -3.07 -22.99 36.15
C GLN A 367 -3.13 -22.22 37.48
N ASN A 368 -2.44 -21.07 37.57
CA ASN A 368 -2.42 -20.20 38.73
C ASN A 368 -3.46 -19.07 38.67
N GLY A 369 -4.43 -19.15 37.75
CA GLY A 369 -5.60 -18.26 37.73
C GLY A 369 -5.55 -17.12 36.71
N GLU A 370 -4.65 -17.16 35.72
CA GLU A 370 -4.72 -16.26 34.57
C GLU A 370 -5.65 -16.87 33.50
N ASP A 371 -6.76 -16.21 33.18
CA ASP A 371 -7.77 -16.80 32.26
C ASP A 371 -7.31 -16.83 30.81
N THR A 372 -6.65 -15.75 30.37
CA THR A 372 -6.17 -15.56 29.00
C THR A 372 -4.80 -14.87 29.01
N ILE A 373 -3.91 -15.28 28.09
CA ILE A 373 -2.60 -14.67 27.90
C ILE A 373 -2.49 -14.20 26.45
N SER A 374 -2.16 -12.93 26.26
CA SER A 374 -1.87 -12.33 24.96
C SER A 374 -0.39 -11.98 24.85
N PHE A 375 0.10 -11.75 23.63
CA PHE A 375 1.51 -11.43 23.42
C PHE A 375 1.88 -10.08 24.03
N ASP A 376 2.89 -10.06 24.89
CA ASP A 376 3.56 -8.86 25.36
C ASP A 376 5.08 -8.96 25.09
N LYS A 377 5.60 -8.03 24.29
CA LYS A 377 7.03 -7.97 23.93
C LYS A 377 7.95 -7.80 25.14
N ASP A 378 7.44 -7.31 26.27
CA ASP A 378 8.20 -7.08 27.51
C ASP A 378 7.95 -8.18 28.56
N ASP A 379 7.15 -9.18 28.22
CA ASP A 379 6.97 -10.42 28.97
C ASP A 379 7.89 -11.51 28.38
N ASP A 380 8.90 -11.91 29.16
CA ASP A 380 9.88 -12.91 28.72
C ASP A 380 9.22 -14.25 28.35
N ASP A 381 8.11 -14.64 28.98
CA ASP A 381 7.44 -15.91 28.69
C ASP A 381 6.80 -15.89 27.31
N THR A 382 6.07 -14.80 27.00
CA THR A 382 5.38 -14.67 25.71
C THR A 382 6.38 -14.37 24.58
N LEU A 383 7.44 -13.60 24.84
CA LEU A 383 8.49 -13.32 23.86
C LEU A 383 9.34 -14.56 23.56
N ASP A 384 9.71 -15.35 24.56
CA ASP A 384 10.43 -16.60 24.36
C ASP A 384 9.58 -17.58 23.57
N PHE A 385 8.29 -17.70 23.91
CA PHE A 385 7.35 -18.53 23.17
C PHE A 385 7.25 -18.11 21.70
N VAL A 386 7.09 -16.80 21.44
CA VAL A 386 6.98 -16.29 20.06
C VAL A 386 8.28 -16.47 19.28
N THR A 387 9.43 -16.22 19.92
CA THR A 387 10.75 -16.45 19.33
C THR A 387 10.93 -17.90 18.93
N ALA A 388 10.74 -18.81 19.88
CA ALA A 388 10.95 -20.24 19.67
C ALA A 388 9.99 -20.81 18.62
N SER A 389 8.69 -20.54 18.74
CA SER A 389 7.68 -21.09 17.83
C SER A 389 7.77 -20.51 16.42
N SER A 390 8.12 -19.23 16.26
CA SER A 390 8.34 -18.63 14.93
C SER A 390 9.60 -19.17 14.24
N ASN A 391 10.68 -19.44 14.99
CA ASN A 391 11.88 -20.06 14.45
C ASN A 391 11.66 -21.53 14.08
N LEU A 392 11.00 -22.32 14.94
CA LEU A 392 10.61 -23.70 14.62
C LEU A 392 9.75 -23.74 13.35
N ARG A 393 8.79 -22.82 13.22
CA ARG A 393 8.01 -22.69 11.97
C ARG A 393 8.89 -22.27 10.79
N SER A 394 9.83 -21.35 10.98
CA SER A 394 10.74 -20.94 9.91
C SER A 394 11.55 -22.13 9.38
N VAL A 395 12.11 -22.94 10.29
CA VAL A 395 12.81 -24.19 9.93
C VAL A 395 11.91 -25.16 9.17
N ALA A 396 10.69 -25.38 9.65
CA ALA A 396 9.75 -26.28 8.99
C ALA A 396 9.43 -25.87 7.54
N TYR A 397 9.50 -24.57 7.22
CA TYR A 397 9.22 -24.03 5.88
C TYR A 397 10.49 -23.65 5.08
N GLY A 398 11.69 -23.96 5.58
CA GLY A 398 12.95 -23.60 4.92
C GLY A 398 13.23 -22.08 4.87
N ILE A 399 12.76 -21.34 5.87
CA ILE A 399 12.92 -19.89 6.03
C ILE A 399 14.02 -19.61 7.07
N ASP A 400 14.80 -18.55 6.84
CA ASP A 400 15.83 -18.11 7.78
C ASP A 400 15.25 -17.74 9.15
N GLU A 401 15.77 -18.38 10.20
CA GLU A 401 15.45 -18.05 11.59
C GLU A 401 15.96 -16.66 11.98
N LYS A 402 15.32 -16.07 12.98
CA LYS A 402 15.66 -14.76 13.55
C LYS A 402 16.13 -14.88 14.99
N THR A 403 17.02 -13.97 15.38
CA THR A 403 17.46 -13.86 16.77
C THR A 403 16.30 -13.40 17.66
N ARG A 404 16.36 -13.68 18.96
CA ARG A 404 15.36 -13.19 19.93
C ARG A 404 15.21 -11.66 19.86
N TRP A 405 16.31 -10.95 19.61
CA TRP A 405 16.29 -9.51 19.43
C TRP A 405 15.51 -9.06 18.19
N GLU A 406 15.78 -9.66 17.03
CA GLU A 406 15.04 -9.36 15.78
C GLU A 406 13.56 -9.74 15.90
N VAL A 407 13.24 -10.86 16.55
CA VAL A 407 11.84 -11.24 16.80
C VAL A 407 11.17 -10.23 17.71
N LYS A 408 11.82 -9.78 18.79
CA LYS A 408 11.27 -8.75 19.68
C LYS A 408 10.99 -7.45 18.93
N GLU A 409 11.89 -7.03 18.04
CA GLU A 409 11.73 -5.84 17.20
C GLU A 409 10.54 -5.97 16.25
N MET A 410 10.47 -7.08 15.51
CA MET A 410 9.44 -7.33 14.49
C MET A 410 8.06 -7.62 15.09
N ALA A 411 7.98 -8.45 16.13
CA ALA A 411 6.75 -8.80 16.82
C ALA A 411 6.23 -7.62 17.67
N GLY A 412 7.15 -6.88 18.30
CA GLY A 412 6.82 -5.73 19.14
C GLY A 412 6.55 -4.43 18.37
N ASN A 413 6.76 -4.41 17.05
CA ASN A 413 6.78 -3.19 16.23
C ASN A 413 7.64 -2.08 16.89
N ILE A 414 8.83 -2.45 17.39
CA ILE A 414 9.61 -1.56 18.26
C ILE A 414 10.10 -0.35 17.46
N ILE A 415 9.64 0.82 17.88
CA ILE A 415 10.16 2.10 17.40
C ILE A 415 11.33 2.50 18.32
N PRO A 416 12.55 2.71 17.80
CA PRO A 416 13.65 3.23 18.60
C PRO A 416 13.25 4.53 19.29
N ALA A 417 13.60 4.71 20.56
CA ALA A 417 13.20 5.88 21.31
C ALA A 417 14.36 6.38 22.19
N ILE A 418 14.61 7.69 22.13
CA ILE A 418 15.76 8.34 22.76
C ILE A 418 15.26 9.45 23.70
N ALA A 419 15.81 9.51 24.91
CA ALA A 419 15.43 10.48 25.93
C ALA A 419 15.52 11.93 25.43
N THR A 420 16.61 12.28 24.74
CA THR A 420 16.85 13.63 24.22
C THR A 420 15.80 14.06 23.20
N THR A 421 15.39 13.16 22.30
CA THR A 421 14.34 13.41 21.31
C THR A 421 12.99 13.68 22.00
N ASN A 422 12.64 12.86 23.01
CA ASN A 422 11.42 13.07 23.81
C ASN A 422 11.45 14.41 24.58
N ALA A 423 12.61 14.77 25.15
CA ALA A 423 12.78 16.04 25.85
C ALA A 423 12.59 17.24 24.91
N ILE A 424 13.18 17.22 23.70
CA ILE A 424 13.00 18.28 22.70
C ILE A 424 11.52 18.39 22.29
N VAL A 425 10.90 17.27 21.91
CA VAL A 425 9.49 17.25 21.48
C VAL A 425 8.56 17.73 22.60
N SER A 426 8.77 17.30 23.84
CA SER A 426 7.96 17.76 24.98
C SER A 426 8.07 19.28 25.22
N GLY A 427 9.24 19.88 24.99
CA GLY A 427 9.41 21.32 25.07
C GLY A 427 8.61 22.04 23.97
N LEU A 428 8.65 21.50 22.75
CA LEU A 428 7.88 22.01 21.61
C LEU A 428 6.36 21.89 21.83
N ILE A 429 5.87 20.82 22.47
CA ILE A 429 4.47 20.66 22.88
C ILE A 429 4.04 21.83 23.76
N VAL A 430 4.82 22.13 24.81
CA VAL A 430 4.49 23.23 25.74
C VAL A 430 4.48 24.57 25.02
N LEU A 431 5.41 24.81 24.09
CA LEU A 431 5.40 26.05 23.29
C LEU A 431 4.13 26.20 22.44
N GLN A 432 3.67 25.13 21.78
CA GLN A 432 2.42 25.18 21.02
C GLN A 432 1.19 25.32 21.93
N ALA A 433 1.18 24.67 23.09
CA ALA A 433 0.13 24.81 24.11
C ALA A 433 -0.01 26.26 24.60
N LEU A 434 1.10 26.94 24.87
CA LEU A 434 1.09 28.35 25.27
C LEU A 434 0.50 29.26 24.18
N HIS A 435 0.77 28.98 22.90
CA HIS A 435 0.16 29.71 21.79
C HIS A 435 -1.36 29.48 21.67
N LEU A 436 -1.83 28.25 21.90
CA LEU A 436 -3.25 27.92 21.92
C LEU A 436 -3.97 28.65 23.06
N LEU A 437 -3.41 28.65 24.27
CA LEU A 437 -3.99 29.31 25.45
C LEU A 437 -4.00 30.82 25.34
N ARG A 438 -2.95 31.41 24.76
CA ARG A 438 -2.89 32.85 24.44
C ARG A 438 -3.78 33.23 23.25
N LYS A 439 -4.35 32.25 22.54
CA LYS A 439 -5.11 32.44 21.30
C LYS A 439 -4.31 33.14 20.19
N SER A 440 -2.99 33.00 20.20
CA SER A 440 -2.10 33.51 19.15
C SER A 440 -2.04 32.52 17.98
N TYR A 441 -3.17 32.27 17.34
CA TYR A 441 -3.34 31.20 16.35
C TYR A 441 -2.46 31.38 15.11
N ASP A 442 -2.11 32.63 14.76
CA ASP A 442 -1.19 32.97 13.66
C ASP A 442 0.25 32.49 13.92
N LYS A 443 0.60 32.20 15.17
CA LYS A 443 1.93 31.71 15.59
C LYS A 443 2.03 30.19 15.65
N LEU A 444 0.91 29.46 15.54
CA LEU A 444 0.92 28.00 15.59
C LEU A 444 1.68 27.42 14.38
N ARG A 445 2.47 26.36 14.62
CA ARG A 445 3.30 25.72 13.59
C ARG A 445 3.29 24.20 13.77
N ASN A 446 3.32 23.49 12.65
CA ASN A 446 3.77 22.10 12.61
C ASN A 446 5.29 22.09 12.71
N VAL A 447 5.82 21.54 13.79
CA VAL A 447 7.26 21.51 14.05
C VAL A 447 7.78 20.11 13.87
N HIS A 448 8.86 19.95 13.10
CA HIS A 448 9.53 18.68 12.86
C HIS A 448 10.98 18.76 13.30
N LEU A 449 11.38 17.79 14.13
CA LEU A 449 12.75 17.51 14.51
C LEU A 449 13.35 16.53 13.49
N GLN A 450 14.50 16.90 12.94
CA GLN A 450 15.18 16.16 11.89
C GLN A 450 16.63 15.89 12.27
N PHE A 451 17.18 14.80 11.76
CA PHE A 451 18.60 14.49 11.87
C PHE A 451 19.44 15.20 10.78
N LYS A 452 19.07 16.46 10.45
CA LYS A 452 19.79 17.31 9.49
C LYS A 452 20.49 18.43 10.27
N PRO A 453 21.83 18.41 10.45
CA PRO A 453 22.53 19.39 11.29
C PRO A 453 22.31 20.85 10.89
N SER A 454 22.04 21.13 9.60
CA SER A 454 21.80 22.48 9.11
C SER A 454 20.41 23.03 9.47
N VAL A 455 19.41 22.15 9.66
CA VAL A 455 18.03 22.52 10.02
C VAL A 455 17.51 21.42 10.96
N PRO A 456 18.00 21.39 12.22
CA PRO A 456 17.63 20.32 13.15
C PRO A 456 16.16 20.44 13.55
N ILE A 457 15.60 21.66 13.53
CA ILE A 457 14.19 21.95 13.77
C ILE A 457 13.67 22.72 12.58
N SER A 458 12.60 22.23 11.97
CA SER A 458 11.87 22.88 10.89
C SER A 458 10.44 23.17 11.34
N SER A 459 9.89 24.30 10.91
CA SER A 459 8.52 24.70 11.22
C SER A 459 7.75 25.01 9.95
N ILE A 460 6.54 24.47 9.83
CA ILE A 460 5.65 24.65 8.68
C ILE A 460 4.37 25.32 9.19
N THR A 461 3.80 26.23 8.41
CA THR A 461 2.50 26.83 8.71
C THR A 461 1.41 25.77 8.63
N LEU A 462 0.43 25.83 9.54
CA LEU A 462 -0.67 24.87 9.55
C LEU A 462 -1.58 25.07 8.35
N SER A 463 -1.98 23.97 7.73
CA SER A 463 -3.08 23.95 6.77
C SER A 463 -4.41 24.08 7.52
N GLY A 464 -5.41 24.65 6.85
CA GLY A 464 -6.79 24.59 7.31
C GLY A 464 -7.38 23.18 7.15
N PRO A 465 -8.55 22.91 7.74
CA PRO A 465 -9.22 21.62 7.62
C PRO A 465 -9.63 21.32 6.17
N THR A 466 -9.45 20.07 5.74
CA THR A 466 -9.94 19.59 4.45
C THR A 466 -11.48 19.57 4.44
N ALA A 467 -12.08 20.01 3.33
CA ALA A 467 -13.53 20.22 3.24
C ALA A 467 -14.36 18.93 3.36
N ASP A 468 -13.76 17.78 3.06
CA ASP A 468 -14.36 16.44 3.01
C ASP A 468 -14.00 15.56 4.21
N CYS A 469 -13.24 16.08 5.18
CA CYS A 469 -12.80 15.28 6.33
C CYS A 469 -13.98 14.89 7.23
N GLY A 470 -14.39 13.62 7.19
CA GLY A 470 -15.45 13.01 8.03
C GLY A 470 -15.10 12.84 9.51
N ILE A 471 -14.17 13.65 10.03
CA ILE A 471 -13.89 13.75 11.47
C ILE A 471 -14.02 15.20 11.90
N CYS A 472 -13.25 16.12 11.32
CA CYS A 472 -13.30 17.50 11.79
C CYS A 472 -14.43 18.33 11.17
N ARG A 473 -15.08 17.86 10.09
CA ARG A 473 -16.22 18.54 9.45
C ARG A 473 -17.58 18.04 9.92
N ASP A 474 -17.61 16.96 10.70
CA ASP A 474 -18.85 16.43 11.28
C ASP A 474 -19.43 17.38 12.34
N THR A 475 -20.75 17.40 12.41
CA THR A 475 -21.49 18.14 13.44
C THR A 475 -21.64 17.26 14.67
N TYR A 476 -20.81 17.51 15.68
CA TYR A 476 -20.87 16.76 16.92
C TYR A 476 -21.92 17.31 17.88
N VAL A 477 -22.69 16.41 18.49
CA VAL A 477 -23.63 16.73 19.56
C VAL A 477 -23.50 15.73 20.70
N VAL A 478 -23.90 16.16 21.89
CA VAL A 478 -24.04 15.28 23.05
C VAL A 478 -25.49 14.89 23.17
N LEU A 479 -25.76 13.59 23.26
CA LEU A 479 -27.07 13.02 23.54
C LEU A 479 -27.02 12.38 24.92
N GLN A 480 -27.72 12.97 25.89
CA GLN A 480 -27.87 12.34 27.20
C GLN A 480 -29.03 11.35 27.12
N CYS A 481 -28.78 10.06 27.32
CA CYS A 481 -29.82 9.04 27.16
C CYS A 481 -29.65 7.85 28.10
N ASP A 482 -30.77 7.22 28.40
CA ASP A 482 -30.85 5.86 28.94
C ASP A 482 -30.93 4.88 27.76
N PRO A 483 -29.82 4.17 27.41
CA PRO A 483 -29.78 3.31 26.25
C PRO A 483 -30.70 2.07 26.40
N THR A 484 -31.11 1.74 27.63
CA THR A 484 -32.00 0.60 27.90
C THR A 484 -33.44 0.88 27.46
N ARG A 485 -33.83 2.15 27.39
CA ARG A 485 -35.18 2.63 27.05
C ARG A 485 -35.25 3.40 25.74
N ALA A 486 -34.19 4.10 25.36
CA ALA A 486 -34.17 4.93 24.15
C ALA A 486 -34.16 4.04 22.90
N LYS A 487 -35.16 4.23 22.03
CA LYS A 487 -35.22 3.57 20.71
C LYS A 487 -34.40 4.35 19.69
N LEU A 488 -33.84 3.62 18.73
CA LEU A 488 -33.02 4.22 17.66
C LEU A 488 -33.82 5.25 16.84
N GLY A 489 -35.03 4.91 16.41
CA GLY A 489 -35.88 5.78 15.59
C GLY A 489 -36.28 7.08 16.28
N ASP A 490 -36.65 7.01 17.57
CA ASP A 490 -37.01 8.19 18.37
C ASP A 490 -35.83 9.17 18.50
N VAL A 491 -34.63 8.64 18.68
CA VAL A 491 -33.40 9.45 18.78
C VAL A 491 -33.06 10.10 17.44
N VAL A 492 -33.12 9.35 16.34
CA VAL A 492 -32.83 9.87 14.99
C VAL A 492 -33.84 10.98 14.63
N LYS A 493 -35.14 10.71 14.80
CA LYS A 493 -36.20 11.68 14.56
C LYS A 493 -36.05 12.92 15.45
N GLY A 494 -35.72 12.73 16.73
CA GLY A 494 -35.48 13.83 17.66
C GLY A 494 -34.29 14.71 17.26
N LEU A 495 -33.20 14.13 16.77
CA LEU A 495 -32.02 14.86 16.33
C LEU A 495 -32.23 15.59 14.99
N LEU A 496 -33.06 15.05 14.09
CA LEU A 496 -33.42 15.68 12.83
C LEU A 496 -34.47 16.79 12.99
N GLY A 497 -35.36 16.68 13.99
CA GLY A 497 -36.45 17.63 14.20
C GLY A 497 -37.44 17.60 13.03
N ASP A 498 -37.64 18.75 12.38
CA ASP A 498 -38.53 18.89 11.21
C ASP A 498 -37.83 18.54 9.87
N ASP A 499 -36.59 18.04 9.91
CA ASP A 499 -35.82 17.68 8.71
C ASP A 499 -36.17 16.24 8.26
N GLU A 500 -37.01 16.13 7.22
CA GLU A 500 -37.54 14.85 6.69
C GLU A 500 -36.60 14.13 5.69
N ARG A 501 -35.29 14.46 5.68
CA ARG A 501 -34.34 13.81 4.77
C ARG A 501 -34.13 12.33 5.08
N GLU A 502 -33.85 11.55 4.05
CA GLU A 502 -33.44 10.16 4.19
C GLU A 502 -32.01 10.06 4.74
N VAL A 503 -31.82 9.21 5.75
CA VAL A 503 -30.53 9.08 6.45
C VAL A 503 -30.15 7.64 6.71
N SER A 504 -28.85 7.39 6.64
CA SER A 504 -28.23 6.16 7.14
C SER A 504 -27.57 6.41 8.49
N VAL A 505 -27.68 5.43 9.39
CA VAL A 505 -27.24 5.54 10.77
C VAL A 505 -26.19 4.48 11.08
N PHE A 506 -25.06 4.91 11.64
CA PHE A 506 -23.91 4.06 11.91
C PHE A 506 -23.45 4.15 13.37
N GLU A 507 -22.98 3.04 13.93
CA GLU A 507 -22.06 3.04 15.07
C GLU A 507 -20.65 2.71 14.56
N ASP A 508 -19.80 3.73 14.54
CA ASP A 508 -18.50 3.70 13.86
C ASP A 508 -18.62 3.26 12.39
N LYS A 509 -18.31 2.00 12.07
CA LYS A 509 -18.45 1.42 10.71
C LYS A 509 -19.64 0.47 10.56
N ARG A 510 -20.32 0.14 11.66
CA ARG A 510 -21.45 -0.79 11.68
C ARG A 510 -22.73 -0.01 11.36
N MET A 511 -23.35 -0.34 10.23
CA MET A 511 -24.65 0.20 9.86
C MET A 511 -25.72 -0.33 10.82
N LEU A 512 -26.55 0.57 11.34
CA LEU A 512 -27.64 0.28 12.25
C LEU A 512 -29.00 0.43 11.59
N SER A 513 -29.14 1.36 10.65
CA SER A 513 -30.34 1.50 9.80
C SER A 513 -30.00 2.29 8.55
N ASP A 514 -30.75 2.09 7.48
CA ASP A 514 -30.77 2.91 6.26
C ASP A 514 -32.22 3.02 5.76
N PRO A 515 -32.53 3.83 4.71
CA PRO A 515 -33.90 3.97 4.21
C PRO A 515 -34.54 2.67 3.68
N ASP A 516 -33.72 1.71 3.21
CA ASP A 516 -34.16 0.40 2.72
C ASP A 516 -34.16 -0.68 3.84
N TRP A 517 -33.58 -0.37 5.01
CA TRP A 517 -33.42 -1.26 6.15
C TRP A 517 -33.69 -0.57 7.51
N ASP A 518 -34.93 -0.63 7.96
CA ASP A 518 -35.45 0.08 9.14
C ASP A 518 -35.81 -0.81 10.34
N ASP A 519 -35.54 -2.12 10.26
CA ASP A 519 -35.88 -3.13 11.29
C ASP A 519 -35.39 -2.78 12.72
N ASN A 520 -34.30 -2.01 12.81
CA ASN A 520 -33.70 -1.64 14.09
C ASN A 520 -34.27 -0.34 14.70
N LEU A 521 -35.12 0.42 14.00
CA LEU A 521 -35.64 1.69 14.51
C LEU A 521 -36.42 1.53 15.82
N GLU A 522 -37.13 0.40 15.97
CA GLU A 522 -37.92 0.07 17.16
C GLU A 522 -37.10 -0.57 18.30
N ARG A 523 -35.83 -0.92 18.04
CA ARG A 523 -34.94 -1.53 19.02
C ARG A 523 -34.30 -0.47 19.92
N THR A 524 -34.04 -0.86 21.17
CA THR A 524 -33.34 0.01 22.12
C THR A 524 -31.86 0.09 21.78
N LEU A 525 -31.22 1.22 22.08
CA LEU A 525 -29.79 1.44 21.81
C LEU A 525 -28.92 0.38 22.49
N GLU A 526 -29.25 -0.03 23.71
CA GLU A 526 -28.54 -1.10 24.43
C GLU A 526 -28.65 -2.45 23.73
N SER A 527 -29.84 -2.80 23.20
CA SER A 527 -30.02 -4.06 22.45
C SER A 527 -29.22 -4.10 21.14
N LEU A 528 -28.79 -2.93 20.66
CA LEU A 528 -27.90 -2.77 19.50
C LEU A 528 -26.43 -2.64 19.91
N ASN A 529 -26.12 -2.75 21.21
CA ASN A 529 -24.79 -2.52 21.79
C ASN A 529 -24.27 -1.08 21.53
N VAL A 530 -25.17 -0.10 21.52
CA VAL A 530 -24.86 1.33 21.44
C VAL A 530 -25.06 1.94 22.82
N THR A 531 -23.98 2.03 23.58
CA THR A 531 -23.96 2.42 25.00
C THR A 531 -23.13 3.69 25.21
N ARG A 532 -22.97 4.12 26.48
CA ARG A 532 -22.21 5.32 26.86
C ARG A 532 -20.85 5.41 26.14
N GLY A 533 -20.48 6.63 25.74
CA GLY A 533 -19.21 6.93 25.09
C GLY A 533 -19.16 6.62 23.59
N LYS A 534 -20.11 5.83 23.05
CA LYS A 534 -20.19 5.54 21.62
C LYS A 534 -20.78 6.72 20.84
N PHE A 535 -20.52 6.74 19.54
CA PHE A 535 -21.08 7.72 18.61
C PHE A 535 -22.12 7.08 17.69
N LEU A 536 -23.29 7.70 17.63
CA LEU A 536 -24.28 7.46 16.59
C LEU A 536 -24.08 8.47 15.47
N SER A 537 -23.71 8.00 14.28
CA SER A 537 -23.42 8.86 13.12
C SER A 537 -24.59 8.80 12.15
N ILE A 538 -25.26 9.93 11.95
CA ILE A 538 -26.39 10.11 11.04
C ILE A 538 -25.85 10.79 9.78
N VAL A 539 -25.93 10.08 8.65
CA VAL A 539 -25.39 10.48 7.36
C VAL A 539 -26.54 10.70 6.39
N ASP A 540 -26.54 11.83 5.70
CA ASP A 540 -27.49 12.17 4.66
C ASP A 540 -27.18 11.38 3.37
N GLU A 541 -28.14 10.58 2.88
CA GLU A 541 -27.99 9.74 1.68
C GLU A 541 -27.85 10.57 0.39
N GLU A 542 -28.49 11.75 0.34
CA GLU A 542 -28.35 12.65 -0.82
C GLU A 542 -27.03 13.43 -0.81
N GLY A 543 -26.31 13.38 0.33
CA GLY A 543 -25.05 14.06 0.55
C GLY A 543 -25.14 15.59 0.54
N ASP A 544 -26.33 16.16 0.77
CA ASP A 544 -26.60 17.60 0.74
C ASP A 544 -26.17 18.31 2.02
N ARG A 545 -26.12 17.60 3.15
CA ARG A 545 -25.69 18.13 4.44
C ARG A 545 -24.54 17.31 5.04
N GLY A 546 -23.80 17.95 5.94
CA GLY A 546 -22.79 17.29 6.77
C GLY A 546 -23.39 16.21 7.68
N SER A 547 -22.57 15.26 8.10
CA SER A 547 -22.98 14.22 9.03
C SER A 547 -23.19 14.78 10.44
N ILE A 548 -24.12 14.19 11.20
CA ILE A 548 -24.31 14.46 12.63
C ILE A 548 -23.71 13.28 13.40
N ALA A 549 -22.80 13.54 14.33
CA ALA A 549 -22.21 12.53 15.19
C ALA A 549 -22.63 12.78 16.65
N ALA A 550 -23.61 12.02 17.13
CA ALA A 550 -24.13 12.12 18.49
C ALA A 550 -23.35 11.21 19.45
N ASN A 551 -22.63 11.78 20.42
CA ASN A 551 -21.99 11.03 21.49
C ASN A 551 -22.99 10.73 22.61
N LEU A 552 -23.08 9.46 23.03
CA LEU A 552 -24.01 9.05 24.08
C LEU A 552 -23.39 9.30 25.47
N CYS A 553 -24.09 10.08 26.28
CA CYS A 553 -23.74 10.39 27.67
C CYS A 553 -24.84 9.93 28.63
N GLU A 554 -24.50 9.81 29.91
CA GLU A 554 -25.48 9.51 30.95
C GLU A 554 -26.48 10.65 31.13
N LEU A 555 -27.72 10.28 31.46
CA LEU A 555 -28.72 11.23 31.93
C LEU A 555 -28.28 11.86 33.26
N PRO A 556 -28.67 13.12 33.54
CA PRO A 556 -28.42 13.73 34.84
C PRO A 556 -28.98 12.87 35.99
N PRO A 557 -28.30 12.77 37.15
CA PRO A 557 -28.75 11.94 38.27
C PRO A 557 -30.17 12.24 38.79
N ASN A 558 -30.67 13.45 38.54
CA ASN A 558 -32.00 13.91 38.96
C ASN A 558 -33.05 13.82 37.84
N HIS A 559 -32.77 13.14 36.73
CA HIS A 559 -33.72 12.97 35.63
C HIS A 559 -34.90 12.07 36.07
N PRO A 560 -36.16 12.51 35.95
CA PRO A 560 -37.30 11.73 36.40
C PRO A 560 -37.42 10.39 35.66
N ALA A 561 -37.76 9.32 36.37
CA ALA A 561 -37.88 7.99 35.77
C ALA A 561 -39.00 7.92 34.71
N ASP A 562 -40.03 8.74 34.85
CA ASP A 562 -41.19 8.88 33.96
C ASP A 562 -40.97 9.86 32.80
N ALA A 563 -39.85 10.60 32.78
CA ALA A 563 -39.50 11.51 31.69
C ALA A 563 -39.02 10.73 30.43
N PRO A 564 -38.93 11.40 29.25
CA PRO A 564 -38.40 10.80 28.04
C PRO A 564 -37.02 10.15 28.26
N PRO A 565 -36.70 9.05 27.56
CA PRO A 565 -35.48 8.28 27.80
C PRO A 565 -34.21 8.97 27.29
N PHE A 566 -34.32 10.16 26.70
CA PHE A 566 -33.19 10.98 26.26
C PHE A 566 -33.51 12.46 26.34
N ILE A 567 -32.46 13.28 26.45
CA ILE A 567 -32.47 14.74 26.37
C ILE A 567 -31.74 15.13 25.09
N LEU A 568 -32.45 15.78 24.18
CA LEU A 568 -31.91 16.27 22.92
C LEU A 568 -31.03 17.52 23.13
N PRO A 569 -30.00 17.73 22.29
CA PRO A 569 -29.22 18.96 22.31
C PRO A 569 -30.10 20.18 22.00
N SER A 570 -29.81 21.31 22.67
CA SER A 570 -30.45 22.59 22.41
C SER A 570 -29.38 23.66 22.14
N PRO A 571 -29.36 24.28 20.93
CA PRO A 571 -30.23 24.02 19.78
C PRO A 571 -29.99 22.63 19.14
N LEU A 572 -30.97 22.15 18.37
CA LEU A 572 -30.82 20.94 17.56
C LEU A 572 -29.67 21.08 16.55
N PRO A 573 -29.00 19.97 16.18
CA PRO A 573 -27.89 20.00 15.23
C PRO A 573 -28.33 20.55 13.87
N ASN A 574 -27.61 21.55 13.38
CA ASN A 574 -27.81 22.08 12.03
C ASN A 574 -26.54 21.86 11.20
N PRO A 575 -26.37 20.65 10.61
CA PRO A 575 -25.18 20.37 9.82
C PRO A 575 -25.11 21.28 8.59
N PRO A 576 -23.90 21.76 8.22
CA PRO A 576 -23.72 22.67 7.10
C PRO A 576 -24.10 22.01 5.78
N LYS A 577 -24.65 22.78 4.83
CA LYS A 577 -24.88 22.30 3.47
C LYS A 577 -23.55 22.01 2.78
N ARG A 578 -23.41 20.81 2.20
CA ARG A 578 -22.27 20.45 1.36
C ARG A 578 -22.45 21.14 0.01
N VAL A 579 -21.41 21.84 -0.46
CA VAL A 579 -21.42 22.45 -1.78
C VAL A 579 -21.22 21.34 -2.82
N LYS A 580 -22.31 20.87 -3.44
CA LYS A 580 -22.22 19.94 -4.59
C LYS A 580 -21.31 20.58 -5.65
N PRO A 581 -20.27 19.87 -6.15
CA PRO A 581 -19.45 20.37 -7.25
C PRO A 581 -20.36 20.75 -8.42
N LYS A 582 -20.27 22.00 -8.87
CA LYS A 582 -21.06 22.46 -10.02
C LYS A 582 -20.67 21.66 -11.24
N LEU A 583 -21.71 21.22 -11.90
CA LEU A 583 -21.69 20.10 -12.78
C LEU A 583 -21.76 20.68 -14.21
N PRO A 584 -20.85 20.37 -15.16
CA PRO A 584 -20.87 20.99 -16.48
C PRO A 584 -22.19 20.69 -17.20
N ALA A 585 -22.81 21.73 -17.78
CA ALA A 585 -24.06 21.58 -18.53
C ALA A 585 -23.86 20.64 -19.72
N ALA A 586 -24.74 19.64 -19.85
CA ALA A 586 -24.67 18.65 -20.93
C ALA A 586 -24.82 19.33 -22.31
N PRO A 587 -24.11 18.85 -23.36
CA PRO A 587 -24.32 19.33 -24.73
C PRO A 587 -25.76 19.02 -25.19
N ALA A 588 -26.40 19.98 -25.85
CA ALA A 588 -27.76 19.86 -26.36
C ALA A 588 -27.90 18.68 -27.34
N THR A 589 -28.86 17.79 -27.06
CA THR A 589 -29.24 16.69 -27.93
C THR A 589 -29.95 17.23 -29.18
N PRO A 590 -29.66 16.73 -30.41
CA PRO A 590 -30.43 17.10 -31.59
C PRO A 590 -31.86 16.56 -31.51
N PRO A 591 -32.84 17.20 -32.17
CA PRO A 591 -34.26 16.94 -31.97
C PRO A 591 -34.68 15.55 -32.47
N PRO A 592 -35.72 14.93 -31.89
CA PRO A 592 -36.16 13.61 -32.29
C PRO A 592 -36.87 13.64 -33.64
N LEU A 593 -36.62 12.62 -34.45
CA LEU A 593 -37.40 12.30 -35.65
C LEU A 593 -38.83 11.94 -35.23
N ALA A 594 -39.80 12.52 -35.95
CA ALA A 594 -41.23 12.42 -35.71
C ALA A 594 -41.71 10.97 -35.56
N ARG A 595 -42.48 10.71 -34.51
CA ARG A 595 -43.42 9.58 -34.42
C ARG A 595 -44.79 10.10 -34.81
N ASP A 596 -45.40 9.44 -35.79
CA ASP A 596 -46.80 9.64 -36.13
C ASP A 596 -47.69 9.11 -35.01
N ASN A 597 -48.64 9.98 -34.65
CA ASN A 597 -49.87 9.87 -33.87
C ASN A 597 -50.42 8.46 -33.61
N PHE A 598 -50.81 8.19 -32.35
CA PHE A 598 -52.18 7.76 -32.03
C PHE A 598 -52.56 8.23 -30.61
N GLN A 599 -53.79 8.75 -30.50
CA GLN A 599 -54.45 9.38 -29.36
C GLN A 599 -54.66 8.43 -28.16
N GLU A 600 -54.55 9.00 -26.96
CA GLU A 600 -55.17 8.49 -25.73
C GLU A 600 -56.64 8.93 -25.71
N ASP A 601 -57.54 8.01 -25.34
CA ASP A 601 -58.89 8.32 -24.86
C ASP A 601 -59.09 7.64 -23.50
N GLU A 602 -59.72 8.38 -22.60
CA GLU A 602 -59.99 8.08 -21.19
C GLU A 602 -61.18 7.12 -20.95
N ASP A 603 -61.30 6.70 -19.67
CA ASP A 603 -62.48 6.24 -18.93
C ASP A 603 -62.91 4.76 -18.88
N GLY A 604 -63.11 4.26 -17.64
CA GLY A 604 -64.12 3.25 -17.31
C GLY A 604 -63.74 2.17 -16.28
N VAL A 605 -64.24 2.30 -15.05
CA VAL A 605 -64.29 1.26 -13.99
C VAL A 605 -65.54 0.38 -14.16
N ILE A 606 -65.48 -0.93 -13.82
CA ILE A 606 -66.45 -1.73 -12.99
C ILE A 606 -66.05 -3.22 -12.94
N GLU A 607 -66.13 -3.80 -11.74
CA GLU A 607 -65.86 -5.20 -11.33
C GLU A 607 -66.89 -6.25 -11.82
N ILE A 608 -66.52 -7.55 -11.79
CA ILE A 608 -67.17 -8.67 -11.05
C ILE A 608 -66.49 -10.02 -11.42
N ASP A 609 -66.07 -10.77 -10.39
CA ASP A 609 -65.53 -12.16 -10.38
C ASP A 609 -66.69 -13.16 -10.03
N PRO A 610 -66.58 -14.53 -9.92
CA PRO A 610 -65.41 -15.40 -10.04
C PRO A 610 -65.57 -16.81 -10.71
N THR A 611 -64.41 -17.43 -10.98
CA THR A 611 -64.05 -18.89 -10.94
C THR A 611 -64.54 -19.90 -12.01
N PRO A 612 -63.90 -21.10 -12.18
CA PRO A 612 -62.54 -21.56 -11.77
C PRO A 612 -61.72 -22.39 -12.80
N ARG A 613 -60.38 -22.41 -12.56
CA ARG A 613 -59.37 -23.50 -12.74
C ARG A 613 -58.85 -23.88 -14.14
N ARG A 614 -57.56 -23.56 -14.40
CA ARG A 614 -56.46 -24.47 -14.85
C ARG A 614 -55.08 -23.74 -14.77
N PRO A 615 -53.95 -24.46 -14.71
CA PRO A 615 -52.75 -24.02 -13.98
C PRO A 615 -51.80 -23.15 -14.83
N SER A 616 -51.34 -22.03 -14.26
CA SER A 616 -50.36 -21.12 -14.86
C SER A 616 -48.98 -21.29 -14.23
N ARG A 617 -47.97 -21.24 -15.12
CA ARG A 617 -46.53 -21.13 -14.84
C ARG A 617 -46.24 -19.90 -13.98
N LEU A 618 -45.48 -20.12 -12.91
CA LEU A 618 -44.71 -19.07 -12.24
C LEU A 618 -43.69 -18.50 -13.23
N GLN A 619 -43.81 -17.22 -13.54
CA GLN A 619 -42.71 -16.40 -14.02
C GLN A 619 -42.69 -15.17 -13.12
N VAL A 620 -42.01 -15.31 -11.97
CA VAL A 620 -41.72 -14.20 -11.06
C VAL A 620 -40.62 -13.38 -11.72
N VAL A 621 -41.01 -12.24 -12.26
CA VAL A 621 -40.13 -11.14 -12.64
C VAL A 621 -39.86 -10.35 -11.36
N LEU A 622 -38.70 -10.59 -10.74
CA LEU A 622 -38.12 -9.65 -9.78
C LEU A 622 -37.34 -8.62 -10.60
N SER A 623 -37.96 -7.47 -10.86
CA SER A 623 -37.28 -6.26 -11.31
C SER A 623 -36.90 -5.44 -10.09
N VAL A 624 -35.69 -5.66 -9.57
CA VAL A 624 -35.03 -4.66 -8.72
C VAL A 624 -34.31 -3.70 -9.67
N SER A 625 -34.88 -2.51 -9.82
CA SER A 625 -34.19 -1.36 -10.40
C SER A 625 -33.42 -0.67 -9.28
N LEU A 626 -32.14 -1.02 -9.12
CA LEU A 626 -31.21 -0.26 -8.30
C LEU A 626 -30.62 0.87 -9.16
N LEU A 627 -31.02 2.10 -8.85
CA LEU A 627 -30.37 3.32 -9.28
C LEU A 627 -29.04 3.44 -8.51
N LEU A 628 -27.91 3.27 -9.18
CA LEU A 628 -26.60 3.67 -8.66
C LEU A 628 -26.11 4.93 -9.36
N TYR A 629 -25.74 5.87 -8.49
CA TYR A 629 -25.19 7.19 -8.69
C TYR A 629 -24.07 7.29 -9.75
N LYS A 630 -24.14 8.35 -10.55
CA LYS A 630 -23.03 8.91 -11.34
C LYS A 630 -22.13 9.77 -10.45
N PRO A 631 -20.79 9.73 -10.61
CA PRO A 631 -19.95 10.89 -10.35
C PRO A 631 -19.61 11.62 -11.66
N PHE A 632 -19.84 12.93 -11.63
CA PHE A 632 -19.63 13.84 -12.74
C PHE A 632 -18.20 14.38 -12.80
N ALA A 633 -17.72 14.50 -14.04
CA ALA A 633 -16.48 15.15 -14.45
C ALA A 633 -16.63 16.69 -14.49
N LEU A 634 -15.53 17.42 -14.26
CA LEU A 634 -15.38 18.83 -14.62
C LEU A 634 -14.68 18.91 -15.97
N ASP A 635 -15.36 19.52 -16.95
CA ASP A 635 -14.88 19.82 -18.29
C ASP A 635 -14.32 21.26 -18.33
N ALA A 636 -13.24 21.42 -19.09
CA ALA A 636 -12.53 22.66 -19.29
C ALA A 636 -12.63 23.06 -20.77
N SER A 637 -13.41 24.11 -21.08
CA SER A 637 -13.02 25.21 -21.98
C SER A 637 -14.23 26.03 -22.43
N THR A 638 -14.18 27.36 -22.30
CA THR A 638 -14.10 28.33 -23.43
C THR A 638 -14.31 29.77 -22.89
N PHE A 639 -13.31 30.64 -23.06
CA PHE A 639 -13.50 32.10 -23.09
C PHE A 639 -12.99 32.61 -24.45
N HIS A 640 -13.85 33.31 -25.18
CA HIS A 640 -13.55 33.99 -26.45
C HIS A 640 -13.03 35.42 -26.21
N ILE A 641 -12.01 35.83 -26.99
CA ILE A 641 -11.72 37.23 -27.33
C ILE A 641 -11.71 37.34 -28.87
N GLN A 642 -12.48 38.31 -29.39
CA GLN A 642 -12.58 38.68 -30.81
C GLN A 642 -11.30 39.32 -31.36
N VAL A 643 -10.88 38.97 -32.59
CA VAL A 643 -10.30 39.91 -33.57
C VAL A 643 -10.67 39.48 -35.01
N HIS A 644 -11.13 40.44 -35.82
CA HIS A 644 -11.53 40.36 -37.23
C HIS A 644 -10.40 39.97 -38.22
N TYR A 645 -10.70 39.25 -39.32
CA TYR A 645 -10.80 39.80 -40.70
C TYR A 645 -11.09 38.73 -41.81
N ARG A 646 -12.13 39.03 -42.60
CA ARG A 646 -12.38 38.81 -44.06
C ARG A 646 -12.19 37.45 -44.78
N SER A 647 -13.35 36.90 -45.19
CA SER A 647 -13.82 36.73 -46.59
C SER A 647 -12.93 36.04 -47.64
N PHE A 648 -13.39 34.93 -48.23
CA PHE A 648 -14.09 34.94 -49.54
C PHE A 648 -14.77 33.59 -49.85
N ALA A 649 -15.89 33.68 -50.54
CA ALA A 649 -16.88 32.65 -50.84
C ALA A 649 -16.48 31.67 -51.96
N LYS A 650 -17.08 30.47 -51.96
CA LYS A 650 -18.08 30.04 -52.98
C LYS A 650 -18.69 28.67 -52.68
N LYS A 651 -19.96 28.54 -53.10
CA LYS A 651 -20.94 27.47 -52.91
C LYS A 651 -20.74 26.29 -53.91
N PRO A 652 -21.46 25.16 -53.71
CA PRO A 652 -21.19 23.80 -54.23
C PRO A 652 -21.87 23.57 -55.59
N PRO A 653 -22.05 22.32 -56.13
CA PRO A 653 -23.27 21.56 -55.76
C PRO A 653 -23.34 20.02 -56.05
N VAL A 654 -24.48 19.43 -55.62
CA VAL A 654 -25.25 18.26 -56.15
C VAL A 654 -24.67 16.84 -55.92
N ALA A 655 -25.19 15.97 -55.04
CA ALA A 655 -26.52 15.34 -54.87
C ALA A 655 -26.83 14.18 -55.85
N LEU A 656 -27.02 12.97 -55.31
CA LEU A 656 -28.03 11.97 -55.73
C LEU A 656 -28.06 10.79 -54.73
N ALA A 657 -29.25 10.51 -54.20
CA ALA A 657 -29.65 9.34 -53.43
C ALA A 657 -30.57 8.46 -54.33
N PRO A 658 -31.24 7.39 -53.84
CA PRO A 658 -30.80 6.21 -53.09
C PRO A 658 -31.24 4.90 -53.80
N GLN A 659 -30.63 3.74 -53.49
CA GLN A 659 -31.28 2.43 -53.64
C GLN A 659 -30.82 1.45 -52.54
N GLN A 660 -31.80 0.85 -51.85
CA GLN A 660 -31.72 -0.36 -51.01
C GLN A 660 -32.76 -1.36 -51.56
N PRO A 661 -32.81 -2.65 -51.17
CA PRO A 661 -31.81 -3.52 -50.53
C PRO A 661 -31.73 -4.93 -51.19
N ARG A 662 -30.72 -5.74 -50.85
CA ARG A 662 -30.86 -7.22 -50.77
C ARG A 662 -29.81 -7.82 -49.86
N GLN A 663 -30.26 -8.76 -49.03
CA GLN A 663 -29.52 -9.52 -48.03
C GLN A 663 -28.48 -10.46 -48.67
N SER A 664 -27.28 -10.52 -48.09
CA SER A 664 -26.39 -11.68 -48.19
C SER A 664 -25.50 -11.76 -46.94
N THR A 665 -25.50 -12.92 -46.30
CA THR A 665 -24.63 -13.36 -45.19
C THR A 665 -23.13 -13.14 -45.48
N PRO A 666 -22.29 -12.76 -44.50
CA PRO A 666 -20.86 -12.59 -44.74
C PRO A 666 -20.11 -13.92 -44.69
N ALA A 667 -19.31 -14.17 -45.73
CA ALA A 667 -18.30 -15.22 -45.81
C ALA A 667 -17.06 -14.87 -44.97
N PRO A 668 -16.24 -15.84 -44.52
CA PRO A 668 -15.04 -15.58 -43.72
C PRO A 668 -13.94 -14.89 -44.56
N PRO A 669 -13.06 -14.08 -43.94
CA PRO A 669 -12.01 -13.36 -44.64
C PRO A 669 -10.87 -14.29 -45.12
N PRO A 670 -10.15 -13.94 -46.21
CA PRO A 670 -9.07 -14.75 -46.74
C PRO A 670 -7.78 -14.63 -45.89
N PRO A 671 -6.88 -15.64 -45.93
CA PRO A 671 -5.62 -15.59 -45.21
C PRO A 671 -4.64 -14.56 -45.78
N LEU A 672 -3.92 -13.86 -44.90
CA LEU A 672 -2.90 -12.85 -45.20
C LEU A 672 -1.67 -13.44 -45.93
N PRO A 673 -0.96 -12.68 -46.80
CA PRO A 673 0.17 -13.19 -47.56
C PRO A 673 1.48 -13.25 -46.77
N LEU A 674 2.30 -14.27 -47.05
CA LEU A 674 3.62 -14.52 -46.46
C LEU A 674 4.67 -13.44 -46.85
N PRO A 675 5.66 -13.13 -45.98
CA PRO A 675 6.73 -12.17 -46.27
C PRO A 675 7.82 -12.75 -47.20
N PRO A 676 8.54 -11.90 -47.98
CA PRO A 676 9.50 -12.36 -48.98
C PRO A 676 10.85 -12.81 -48.38
N ALA A 677 11.49 -13.77 -49.05
CA ALA A 677 12.75 -14.39 -48.65
C ALA A 677 13.98 -13.46 -48.78
N PRO A 678 15.04 -13.66 -47.97
CA PRO A 678 16.25 -12.83 -47.97
C PRO A 678 17.21 -13.15 -49.16
N PRO A 679 17.97 -12.16 -49.67
CA PRO A 679 18.88 -12.36 -50.81
C PRO A 679 20.22 -13.00 -50.41
N THR A 680 20.76 -13.79 -51.35
CA THR A 680 22.02 -14.54 -51.31
C THR A 680 23.27 -13.62 -51.43
N PRO A 681 24.44 -14.00 -50.89
CA PRO A 681 25.61 -13.10 -50.83
C PRO A 681 26.51 -13.22 -52.07
N THR A 682 26.83 -12.08 -52.68
CA THR A 682 27.91 -11.96 -53.69
C THR A 682 29.24 -11.57 -53.05
N THR A 683 30.27 -12.33 -53.40
CA THR A 683 31.69 -12.21 -53.01
C THR A 683 32.32 -10.89 -53.48
N PRO A 684 33.22 -10.25 -52.69
CA PRO A 684 34.06 -9.18 -53.21
C PRO A 684 35.51 -9.62 -53.47
N THR A 685 36.00 -9.18 -54.62
CA THR A 685 37.38 -9.26 -55.13
C THR A 685 38.34 -8.39 -54.32
N THR A 686 39.60 -8.81 -54.25
CA THR A 686 40.72 -8.20 -53.52
C THR A 686 41.32 -6.95 -54.20
N SER A 687 41.62 -5.89 -53.43
CA SER A 687 42.84 -5.09 -53.59
C SER A 687 43.16 -4.28 -52.31
N LYS A 688 44.41 -4.33 -51.85
CA LYS A 688 44.94 -3.68 -50.64
C LYS A 688 45.39 -2.22 -50.88
N SER A 689 45.41 -1.50 -49.76
CA SER A 689 46.29 -0.35 -49.39
C SER A 689 45.80 1.07 -49.68
N ALA A 690 45.30 1.75 -48.64
CA ALA A 690 46.04 2.81 -47.93
C ALA A 690 45.25 3.33 -46.70
N THR A 691 45.99 3.51 -45.61
CA THR A 691 45.60 4.03 -44.29
C THR A 691 44.85 5.36 -44.32
N THR A 692 43.61 5.38 -43.81
CA THR A 692 43.05 6.43 -42.92
C THR A 692 41.83 5.85 -42.21
N GLY A 693 41.84 5.84 -40.87
CA GLY A 693 40.70 5.34 -40.08
C GLY A 693 39.48 6.25 -40.23
N PRO A 694 38.29 5.74 -40.59
CA PRO A 694 37.10 6.58 -40.70
C PRO A 694 36.45 6.79 -39.32
N LYS A 695 36.22 8.06 -38.99
CA LYS A 695 35.41 8.55 -37.86
C LYS A 695 34.02 7.89 -37.87
N LYS A 696 33.61 7.26 -36.76
CA LYS A 696 32.22 6.81 -36.53
C LYS A 696 31.34 8.00 -36.16
N THR A 697 30.46 8.42 -37.07
CA THR A 697 29.52 9.55 -36.94
C THR A 697 28.06 9.10 -36.74
N GLY A 698 27.80 8.14 -35.84
CA GLY A 698 26.44 7.76 -35.45
C GLY A 698 26.19 8.03 -33.97
N GLN A 699 25.11 8.73 -33.60
CA GLN A 699 24.73 8.89 -32.20
C GLN A 699 24.41 7.51 -31.58
N PRO A 700 24.90 7.22 -30.34
CA PRO A 700 24.61 5.96 -29.68
C PRO A 700 23.12 5.85 -29.32
N ARG A 701 22.55 4.65 -29.48
CA ARG A 701 21.17 4.33 -29.10
C ARG A 701 21.12 3.93 -27.64
N LEU A 702 20.15 4.49 -26.91
CA LEU A 702 20.01 4.32 -25.47
C LEU A 702 18.63 3.78 -25.11
N VAL A 703 18.60 2.87 -24.15
CA VAL A 703 17.38 2.36 -23.52
C VAL A 703 17.45 2.67 -22.04
N ALA A 704 16.46 3.39 -21.52
CA ALA A 704 16.31 3.67 -20.09
C ALA A 704 15.08 2.93 -19.54
N ALA A 705 15.09 2.59 -18.26
CA ALA A 705 13.88 2.13 -17.57
C ALA A 705 13.40 3.18 -16.57
N HIS A 706 12.10 3.42 -16.54
CA HIS A 706 11.47 4.36 -15.62
C HIS A 706 11.41 3.76 -14.23
N PHE A 707 11.95 4.46 -13.24
CA PHE A 707 12.11 3.97 -11.89
C PHE A 707 11.35 4.89 -10.94
N ILE A 708 10.33 4.36 -10.26
CA ILE A 708 9.52 5.09 -9.28
C ILE A 708 10.31 5.24 -7.99
N VAL A 709 10.88 6.42 -7.75
CA VAL A 709 11.67 6.67 -6.53
C VAL A 709 10.77 6.67 -5.29
N GLY A 710 9.48 7.00 -5.45
CA GLY A 710 8.42 6.81 -4.44
C GLY A 710 8.35 5.39 -3.86
N ASN A 711 8.72 4.37 -4.63
CA ASN A 711 8.71 2.97 -4.20
C ASN A 711 10.04 2.52 -3.57
N ALA A 712 11.04 3.41 -3.51
CA ALA A 712 12.38 3.12 -3.02
C ALA A 712 12.67 3.70 -1.63
N TYR A 713 11.66 4.05 -0.83
CA TYR A 713 11.86 4.52 0.55
C TYR A 713 12.86 3.68 1.37
N PRO A 714 12.76 2.32 1.41
CA PRO A 714 13.69 1.50 2.17
C PRO A 714 15.02 1.20 1.45
N TYR A 715 15.20 1.60 0.18
CA TYR A 715 16.38 1.20 -0.59
C TYR A 715 17.66 1.73 0.04
N THR A 716 18.63 0.84 0.13
CA THR A 716 20.03 1.16 0.41
C THR A 716 20.82 1.29 -0.90
N VAL A 717 22.06 1.78 -0.81
CA VAL A 717 23.00 1.79 -1.95
C VAL A 717 23.21 0.38 -2.52
N ASP A 718 23.12 -0.67 -1.69
CA ASP A 718 23.25 -2.06 -2.14
C ASP A 718 22.04 -2.53 -2.94
N ASP A 719 20.83 -2.12 -2.55
CA ASP A 719 19.61 -2.45 -3.29
C ASP A 719 19.60 -1.78 -4.66
N TRP A 720 19.96 -0.49 -4.71
CA TRP A 720 20.22 0.21 -5.97
C TRP A 720 21.30 -0.48 -6.81
N SER A 721 22.36 -0.97 -6.17
CA SER A 721 23.44 -1.66 -6.88
C SER A 721 22.99 -2.97 -7.51
N LYS A 722 22.12 -3.74 -6.85
CA LYS A 722 21.52 -4.96 -7.39
C LYS A 722 20.67 -4.66 -8.62
N ASP A 723 19.79 -3.67 -8.52
CA ASP A 723 18.89 -3.28 -9.60
C ASP A 723 19.65 -2.70 -10.79
N ILE A 724 20.62 -1.82 -10.56
CA ILE A 724 21.50 -1.29 -11.61
C ILE A 724 22.27 -2.42 -12.31
N THR A 725 22.81 -3.37 -11.53
CA THR A 725 23.53 -4.52 -12.09
C THR A 725 22.62 -5.38 -12.96
N LEU A 726 21.40 -5.67 -12.49
CA LEU A 726 20.42 -6.45 -13.22
C LEU A 726 19.98 -5.73 -14.51
N ALA A 727 19.61 -4.45 -14.42
CA ALA A 727 19.23 -3.63 -15.56
C ALA A 727 20.35 -3.57 -16.61
N ALA A 728 21.59 -3.30 -16.18
CA ALA A 728 22.76 -3.27 -17.05
C ALA A 728 22.99 -4.63 -17.74
N SER A 729 22.82 -5.74 -17.02
CA SER A 729 22.96 -7.09 -17.58
C SER A 729 21.95 -7.40 -18.69
N LYS A 730 20.79 -6.71 -18.68
CA LYS A 730 19.74 -6.81 -19.71
C LYS A 730 19.82 -5.69 -20.74
N GLY A 731 20.95 -4.98 -20.79
CA GLY A 731 21.22 -3.96 -21.80
C GLY A 731 20.45 -2.66 -21.59
N ILE A 732 19.85 -2.41 -20.43
CA ILE A 732 19.36 -1.08 -20.06
C ILE A 732 20.58 -0.22 -19.70
N ASP A 733 20.63 1.01 -20.21
CA ASP A 733 21.77 1.92 -20.00
C ASP A 733 21.55 2.89 -18.84
N ALA A 734 20.30 3.14 -18.47
CA ALA A 734 19.96 4.16 -17.50
C ALA A 734 18.66 3.90 -16.73
N PHE A 735 18.55 4.50 -15.54
CA PHE A 735 17.26 4.74 -14.91
C PHE A 735 16.82 6.19 -15.08
N SER A 736 15.56 6.32 -15.49
CA SER A 736 14.78 7.56 -15.49
C SER A 736 14.12 7.65 -14.12
N LEU A 737 14.70 8.45 -13.22
CA LEU A 737 14.28 8.54 -11.82
C LEU A 737 13.01 9.39 -11.72
N ASN A 738 11.85 8.77 -11.56
CA ASN A 738 10.59 9.46 -11.32
C ASN A 738 10.58 10.05 -9.91
N ILE A 739 10.61 11.39 -9.82
CA ILE A 739 10.72 12.14 -8.56
C ILE A 739 9.41 12.89 -8.31
N GLY A 740 8.79 12.59 -7.17
CA GLY A 740 7.60 13.29 -6.66
C GLY A 740 7.93 14.38 -5.63
N HIS A 741 6.91 14.80 -4.88
CA HIS A 741 6.98 15.97 -3.99
C HIS A 741 7.68 15.73 -2.64
N GLU A 742 7.85 14.47 -2.19
CA GLU A 742 8.41 14.19 -0.88
C GLU A 742 9.94 14.38 -0.84
N ALA A 743 10.40 15.21 0.11
CA ALA A 743 11.81 15.59 0.22
C ALA A 743 12.80 14.42 0.43
N TRP A 744 12.34 13.26 0.89
CA TRP A 744 13.20 12.08 1.08
C TRP A 744 13.57 11.42 -0.26
N GLN A 745 12.75 11.58 -1.31
CA GLN A 745 13.02 10.99 -2.63
C GLN A 745 14.33 11.51 -3.22
N PHE A 746 14.66 12.78 -2.95
CA PHE A 746 15.94 13.37 -3.31
C PHE A 746 17.14 12.58 -2.75
N ARG A 747 17.06 12.12 -1.50
CA ARG A 747 18.13 11.32 -0.87
C ARG A 747 18.25 9.93 -1.51
N ARG A 748 17.12 9.31 -1.84
CA ARG A 748 17.13 8.02 -2.56
C ARG A 748 17.73 8.16 -3.96
N ALA A 749 17.53 9.30 -4.63
CA ALA A 749 18.26 9.61 -5.86
C ALA A 749 19.78 9.74 -5.61
N GLN A 750 20.21 10.41 -4.53
CA GLN A 750 21.64 10.48 -4.16
C GLN A 750 22.24 9.07 -3.93
N ASP A 751 21.50 8.17 -3.28
CA ASP A 751 21.92 6.78 -3.08
C ASP A 751 22.06 6.04 -4.43
N ALA A 752 21.12 6.24 -5.36
CA ALA A 752 21.21 5.69 -6.71
C ALA A 752 22.46 6.18 -7.46
N TYR A 753 22.74 7.49 -7.41
CA TYR A 753 23.95 8.08 -8.01
C TYR A 753 25.24 7.54 -7.38
N THR A 754 25.23 7.34 -6.05
CA THR A 754 26.34 6.73 -5.32
C THR A 754 26.55 5.28 -5.76
N ALA A 755 25.48 4.49 -5.83
CA ALA A 755 25.53 3.10 -6.32
C ALA A 755 26.10 3.02 -7.74
N ALA A 756 25.60 3.84 -8.67
CA ALA A 756 26.07 3.89 -10.05
C ALA A 756 27.56 4.27 -10.15
N LYS A 757 28.02 5.22 -9.34
CA LYS A 757 29.42 5.62 -9.27
C LYS A 757 30.31 4.50 -8.72
N ASN A 758 29.87 3.84 -7.66
CA ASN A 758 30.58 2.73 -7.05
C ASN A 758 30.72 1.56 -8.02
N LEU A 759 29.64 1.18 -8.72
CA LEU A 759 29.66 0.12 -9.71
C LEU A 759 30.54 0.45 -10.93
N ASN A 760 30.55 1.70 -11.37
CA ASN A 760 31.45 2.14 -12.44
C ASN A 760 32.92 1.99 -12.01
N SER A 761 33.24 2.39 -10.77
CA SER A 761 34.62 2.36 -10.25
C SER A 761 35.09 0.94 -9.91
N THR A 762 34.21 0.07 -9.40
CA THR A 762 34.57 -1.26 -8.88
C THR A 762 34.35 -2.39 -9.88
N LYS A 763 33.33 -2.30 -10.74
CA LYS A 763 32.94 -3.34 -11.69
C LYS A 763 32.98 -2.89 -13.16
N GLY A 764 33.34 -1.64 -13.43
CA GLY A 764 33.35 -1.08 -14.78
C GLY A 764 31.95 -0.92 -15.40
N ILE A 765 30.88 -0.99 -14.60
CA ILE A 765 29.50 -0.85 -15.09
C ILE A 765 29.18 0.64 -15.22
N SER A 766 29.24 1.14 -16.46
CA SER A 766 28.91 2.54 -16.77
C SER A 766 27.40 2.74 -16.95
N PHE A 767 26.67 2.73 -15.84
CA PHE A 767 25.21 2.95 -15.81
C PHE A 767 24.88 4.42 -15.53
N ARG A 768 23.88 4.97 -16.23
CA ARG A 768 23.53 6.39 -16.17
C ARG A 768 22.23 6.61 -15.41
N LEU A 769 22.02 7.82 -14.91
CA LEU A 769 20.80 8.22 -14.24
C LEU A 769 20.38 9.60 -14.75
N PHE A 770 19.09 9.89 -14.76
CA PHE A 770 18.57 11.22 -15.01
C PHE A 770 17.22 11.42 -14.32
N PRO A 771 16.89 12.66 -13.92
CA PRO A 771 15.58 12.93 -13.34
C PRO A 771 14.46 12.87 -14.38
N SER A 772 13.34 12.33 -13.94
CA SER A 772 12.00 12.46 -14.52
C SER A 772 11.11 13.12 -13.47
N PHE A 773 10.80 14.40 -13.62
CA PHE A 773 9.94 15.08 -12.65
C PHE A 773 8.48 14.69 -12.84
N ASP A 774 7.86 14.15 -11.78
CA ASP A 774 6.46 13.80 -11.80
C ASP A 774 5.60 15.04 -11.51
N MET A 775 5.16 15.68 -12.60
CA MET A 775 4.38 16.91 -12.53
C MET A 775 2.91 16.66 -12.19
N SER A 776 2.49 15.39 -12.03
CA SER A 776 1.17 15.07 -11.47
C SER A 776 1.11 15.27 -9.95
N THR A 777 2.28 15.22 -9.27
CA THR A 777 2.39 15.39 -7.81
C THR A 777 3.17 16.64 -7.42
N LEU A 778 4.10 17.11 -8.27
CA LEU A 778 4.89 18.31 -8.00
C LEU A 778 4.08 19.59 -8.26
N PRO A 779 4.00 20.52 -7.28
CA PRO A 779 3.30 21.78 -7.48
C PRO A 779 4.04 22.67 -8.49
N CYS A 780 3.30 23.39 -9.33
CA CYS A 780 3.91 24.18 -10.42
C CYS A 780 3.17 25.49 -10.77
N ALA A 781 2.37 26.01 -9.83
CA ALA A 781 1.61 27.24 -9.99
C ALA A 781 2.46 28.51 -9.82
N MET A 782 3.46 28.48 -8.93
CA MET A 782 4.30 29.64 -8.57
C MET A 782 5.78 29.39 -8.87
N ALA A 783 6.54 30.45 -9.11
CA ALA A 783 7.97 30.34 -9.40
C ALA A 783 8.78 29.66 -8.29
N SER A 784 8.45 29.88 -7.01
CA SER A 784 9.10 29.23 -5.86
C SER A 784 8.90 27.72 -5.83
N GLN A 785 7.86 27.20 -6.47
CA GLN A 785 7.61 25.75 -6.53
C GLN A 785 8.52 25.04 -7.56
N GLY A 786 9.22 25.79 -8.41
CA GLY A 786 10.25 25.26 -9.30
C GLY A 786 11.62 25.04 -8.63
N GLU A 787 11.79 25.46 -7.36
CA GLU A 787 13.07 25.35 -6.64
C GLU A 787 13.54 23.90 -6.52
N ALA A 788 12.65 22.95 -6.24
CA ALA A 788 13.01 21.52 -6.12
C ALA A 788 13.63 20.95 -7.42
N LEU A 789 13.15 21.40 -8.58
CA LEU A 789 13.70 21.02 -9.87
C LEU A 789 15.10 21.62 -10.06
N GLN A 790 15.28 22.88 -9.66
CA GLN A 790 16.56 23.59 -9.73
C GLN A 790 17.60 23.01 -8.79
N ASP A 791 17.21 22.60 -7.59
CA ASP A 791 18.08 21.92 -6.62
C ASP A 791 18.59 20.60 -7.19
N PHE A 792 17.71 19.82 -7.82
CA PHE A 792 18.11 18.56 -8.47
C PHE A 792 19.08 18.80 -9.62
N VAL A 793 18.80 19.80 -10.46
CA VAL A 793 19.71 20.19 -11.54
C VAL A 793 21.07 20.62 -10.97
N THR A 794 21.08 21.42 -9.91
CA THR A 794 22.30 21.94 -9.29
C THR A 794 23.14 20.84 -8.61
N GLU A 795 22.49 19.88 -7.96
CA GLU A 795 23.17 18.78 -7.28
C GLU A 795 23.83 17.82 -8.28
N PHE A 796 23.10 17.41 -9.32
CA PHE A 796 23.51 16.27 -10.14
C PHE A 796 24.13 16.63 -11.49
N HIS A 797 24.09 17.88 -11.95
CA HIS A 797 24.57 18.22 -13.30
C HIS A 797 26.05 17.85 -13.56
N ASN A 798 26.88 17.87 -12.52
CA ASN A 798 28.31 17.54 -12.60
C ASN A 798 28.63 16.11 -12.15
N HIS A 799 27.61 15.30 -11.82
CA HIS A 799 27.84 13.94 -11.36
C HIS A 799 28.29 13.04 -12.52
N SER A 800 29.28 12.17 -12.30
CA SER A 800 29.89 11.33 -13.36
C SER A 800 28.91 10.38 -14.05
N ASN A 801 27.84 9.99 -13.35
CA ASN A 801 26.80 9.08 -13.85
C ASN A 801 25.52 9.81 -14.28
N GLN A 802 25.48 11.15 -14.21
CA GLN A 802 24.37 11.92 -14.80
C GLN A 802 24.38 11.72 -16.32
N PHE A 803 23.22 11.40 -16.89
CA PHE A 803 23.12 11.26 -18.33
C PHE A 803 23.24 12.63 -18.99
N MET A 804 24.30 12.81 -19.76
CA MET A 804 24.55 13.99 -20.59
C MET A 804 24.17 13.69 -22.03
N TYR A 805 23.39 14.58 -22.64
CA TYR A 805 22.95 14.45 -24.03
C TYR A 805 23.14 15.77 -24.78
N LYS A 806 23.81 15.71 -25.93
CA LYS A 806 24.21 16.90 -26.72
C LYS A 806 24.89 17.98 -25.86
N GLY A 807 25.74 17.57 -24.91
CA GLY A 807 26.50 18.45 -24.02
C GLY A 807 25.71 19.08 -22.86
N LYS A 808 24.47 18.66 -22.64
CA LYS A 808 23.56 19.21 -21.61
C LYS A 808 23.05 18.09 -20.70
N MET A 809 22.65 18.44 -19.48
CA MET A 809 22.04 17.52 -18.52
C MET A 809 20.69 17.04 -19.05
N PHE A 810 20.54 15.73 -19.28
CA PHE A 810 19.27 15.17 -19.75
C PHE A 810 18.25 15.13 -18.61
N VAL A 811 17.06 15.65 -18.87
CA VAL A 811 15.95 15.72 -17.91
C VAL A 811 14.66 15.36 -18.64
N THR A 812 13.82 14.59 -17.98
CA THR A 812 12.47 14.26 -18.47
C THR A 812 11.39 14.71 -17.49
N THR A 813 10.14 14.65 -17.92
CA THR A 813 8.97 14.87 -17.07
C THR A 813 7.95 13.77 -17.30
N PHE A 814 7.06 13.58 -16.34
CA PHE A 814 5.76 12.95 -16.53
C PHE A 814 4.70 14.05 -16.36
N GLY A 815 3.98 14.37 -17.43
CA GLY A 815 3.10 15.55 -17.48
C GLY A 815 3.86 16.88 -17.44
N GLY A 816 3.12 17.96 -17.13
CA GLY A 816 3.65 19.31 -16.93
C GLY A 816 3.20 20.34 -17.96
N GLU A 817 2.32 19.97 -18.89
CA GLU A 817 1.76 20.85 -19.93
C GLU A 817 0.92 22.02 -19.39
N GLN A 818 0.45 21.91 -18.14
CA GLN A 818 -0.29 22.98 -17.46
C GLN A 818 0.62 23.88 -16.59
N CYS A 819 1.89 23.53 -16.43
CA CYS A 819 2.79 24.18 -15.49
C CYS A 819 3.37 25.49 -16.04
N SER A 820 2.95 26.63 -15.48
CA SER A 820 3.43 27.95 -15.88
C SER A 820 4.38 28.61 -14.89
N TYR A 821 4.49 28.12 -13.64
CA TYR A 821 5.35 28.70 -12.61
C TYR A 821 5.17 30.22 -12.45
N GLY A 822 3.91 30.67 -12.50
CA GLY A 822 3.51 32.07 -12.41
C GLY A 822 3.88 32.92 -13.64
N GLN A 823 4.23 32.30 -14.77
CA GLN A 823 4.44 32.98 -16.05
C GLN A 823 3.15 33.02 -16.88
N LYS A 824 3.13 33.87 -17.91
CA LYS A 824 1.97 34.04 -18.79
C LYS A 824 1.67 32.79 -19.62
N THR A 825 2.71 32.03 -19.97
CA THR A 825 2.59 30.81 -20.76
C THR A 825 3.34 29.68 -20.06
N MET A 826 2.93 28.43 -20.31
CA MET A 826 3.64 27.23 -19.84
C MET A 826 5.10 27.23 -20.32
N ASP A 827 5.34 27.64 -21.56
CA ASP A 827 6.68 27.63 -22.15
C ASP A 827 7.60 28.68 -21.52
N ASP A 828 7.09 29.85 -21.16
CA ASP A 828 7.84 30.83 -20.37
C ASP A 828 8.19 30.29 -18.97
N GLY A 829 7.27 29.53 -18.37
CA GLY A 829 7.47 28.85 -17.09
C GLY A 829 8.63 27.87 -17.12
N TRP A 830 8.56 26.87 -18.00
CA TRP A 830 9.63 25.89 -18.18
C TRP A 830 10.94 26.52 -18.59
N TRP A 831 10.90 27.56 -19.42
CA TRP A 831 12.09 28.31 -19.78
C TRP A 831 12.76 28.92 -18.55
N LYS A 832 11.96 29.62 -17.72
CA LYS A 832 12.45 30.29 -16.51
C LYS A 832 13.02 29.31 -15.48
N ILE A 833 12.36 28.17 -15.27
CA ILE A 833 12.77 27.23 -14.23
C ILE A 833 14.00 26.42 -14.66
N LEU A 834 14.01 25.87 -15.88
CA LEU A 834 15.03 24.90 -16.29
C LEU A 834 15.98 25.38 -17.40
N LYS A 835 15.61 26.37 -18.22
CA LYS A 835 16.38 26.73 -19.42
C LYS A 835 17.17 28.03 -19.31
N SER A 836 16.73 28.99 -18.50
CA SER A 836 17.40 30.31 -18.35
C SER A 836 18.59 30.29 -17.38
N GLY A 837 18.83 29.17 -16.69
CA GLY A 837 19.93 29.01 -15.76
C GLY A 837 21.31 28.85 -16.43
N LYS A 838 22.38 28.85 -15.63
CA LYS A 838 23.76 28.62 -16.10
C LYS A 838 24.04 27.17 -16.49
N ILE A 839 23.27 26.24 -15.93
CA ILE A 839 23.38 24.81 -16.22
C ILE A 839 22.52 24.51 -17.45
N GLY A 840 23.15 23.98 -18.50
CA GLY A 840 22.44 23.60 -19.72
C GLY A 840 21.62 22.34 -19.50
N VAL A 841 20.28 22.49 -19.48
CA VAL A 841 19.33 21.36 -19.43
C VAL A 841 18.86 20.99 -20.84
N PHE A 842 18.85 19.69 -21.14
CA PHE A 842 18.21 19.07 -22.30
C PHE A 842 16.89 18.43 -21.85
N LEU A 843 15.78 19.13 -22.09
CA LEU A 843 14.47 18.80 -21.57
C LEU A 843 13.67 18.01 -22.60
N VAL A 844 13.34 16.76 -22.28
CA VAL A 844 12.45 15.91 -23.09
C VAL A 844 11.16 15.68 -22.30
N THR A 845 10.07 16.32 -22.70
CA THR A 845 8.83 16.30 -21.89
C THR A 845 7.89 15.18 -22.29
N ALA A 846 7.20 14.58 -21.32
CA ALA A 846 6.07 13.68 -21.58
C ALA A 846 4.75 14.42 -21.33
N PHE A 847 4.46 15.41 -22.16
CA PHE A 847 3.22 16.18 -22.08
C PHE A 847 2.06 15.42 -22.73
N PHE A 848 0.92 15.36 -22.04
CA PHE A 848 -0.28 14.65 -22.49
C PHE A 848 -1.17 15.52 -23.38
N GLN A 849 -0.64 15.89 -24.54
CA GLN A 849 -1.28 16.83 -25.48
C GLN A 849 -0.98 16.47 -26.94
N ASP A 850 -1.63 17.17 -27.88
CA ASP A 850 -1.34 16.99 -29.31
C ASP A 850 0.12 17.38 -29.62
N PRO A 851 0.92 16.47 -30.23
CA PRO A 851 2.31 16.77 -30.60
C PRO A 851 2.45 17.96 -31.56
N ALA A 852 1.41 18.33 -32.32
CA ALA A 852 1.43 19.50 -33.21
C ALA A 852 1.74 20.82 -32.47
N LEU A 853 1.44 20.90 -31.17
CA LEU A 853 1.69 22.07 -30.34
C LEU A 853 3.19 22.30 -30.07
N TYR A 854 4.06 21.29 -30.19
CA TYR A 854 5.50 21.42 -29.95
C TYR A 854 6.20 22.39 -30.92
N GLY A 855 5.61 22.66 -32.09
CA GLY A 855 6.10 23.67 -33.02
C GLY A 855 6.16 25.07 -32.40
N GLY A 856 5.27 25.37 -31.45
CA GLY A 856 5.17 26.68 -30.78
C GLY A 856 6.03 26.84 -29.51
N TYR A 857 6.64 25.78 -28.99
CA TYR A 857 7.39 25.84 -27.72
C TYR A 857 8.88 26.03 -27.93
N ARG A 858 9.55 26.81 -27.09
CA ARG A 858 11.01 26.97 -27.13
C ARG A 858 11.74 26.11 -26.11
N SER A 859 11.08 25.70 -25.03
CA SER A 859 11.73 25.09 -23.87
C SER A 859 12.03 23.60 -24.02
N PRO A 860 11.08 22.75 -24.48
CA PRO A 860 11.34 21.32 -24.68
C PRO A 860 12.30 21.10 -25.86
N ASP A 861 13.43 20.43 -25.65
CA ASP A 861 14.36 20.03 -26.73
C ASP A 861 13.91 18.72 -27.43
N GLY A 862 12.89 18.06 -26.88
CA GLY A 862 12.30 16.83 -27.38
C GLY A 862 11.00 16.47 -26.66
N ALA A 863 10.40 15.38 -27.10
CA ALA A 863 9.23 14.80 -26.44
C ALA A 863 9.41 13.31 -26.20
N LEU A 864 8.98 12.87 -25.02
CA LEU A 864 8.76 11.47 -24.70
C LEU A 864 7.29 11.16 -25.03
N ALA A 865 7.07 10.36 -26.06
CA ALA A 865 5.74 9.89 -26.41
C ALA A 865 5.32 8.76 -25.48
N TRP A 866 4.99 9.08 -24.22
CA TRP A 866 4.61 8.11 -23.19
C TRP A 866 3.51 7.14 -23.67
N ASN A 867 2.46 7.71 -24.26
CA ASN A 867 1.31 6.98 -24.79
C ASN A 867 1.61 6.15 -26.04
N SER A 868 2.84 6.18 -26.58
CA SER A 868 3.26 5.29 -27.67
C SER A 868 3.56 3.86 -27.18
N ALA A 869 3.60 3.62 -25.86
CA ALA A 869 3.81 2.29 -25.31
C ALA A 869 2.63 1.33 -25.56
N TRP A 870 1.42 1.87 -25.76
CA TRP A 870 0.18 1.12 -25.98
C TRP A 870 -0.62 1.73 -27.14
N PRO A 871 -1.52 0.97 -27.79
CA PRO A 871 -2.52 1.58 -28.65
C PRO A 871 -3.51 2.38 -27.79
N MET A 872 -3.79 3.63 -28.19
CA MET A 872 -4.69 4.53 -27.45
C MET A 872 -6.18 4.27 -27.77
N GLY A 873 -6.50 3.05 -28.17
CA GLY A 873 -7.84 2.58 -28.50
C GLY A 873 -7.86 1.08 -28.73
N ASN A 874 -9.03 0.55 -29.11
CA ASN A 874 -9.22 -0.89 -29.32
C ASN A 874 -8.72 -1.35 -30.71
N TYR A 875 -7.43 -1.20 -30.97
CA TYR A 875 -6.76 -1.67 -32.18
C TYR A 875 -5.34 -2.19 -31.85
N PRO A 876 -4.74 -3.08 -32.66
CA PRO A 876 -3.36 -3.53 -32.45
C PRO A 876 -2.35 -2.38 -32.54
N ILE A 877 -1.24 -2.49 -31.80
CA ILE A 877 -0.17 -1.48 -31.85
C ILE A 877 0.37 -1.31 -33.27
N ASN A 878 0.54 -0.05 -33.68
CA ASN A 878 1.07 0.32 -34.99
C ASN A 878 2.02 1.53 -34.84
N SER A 879 2.57 2.03 -35.95
CA SER A 879 3.50 3.16 -35.96
C SER A 879 2.85 4.53 -36.12
N GLU A 880 1.53 4.63 -36.25
CA GLU A 880 0.82 5.88 -36.58
C GLU A 880 1.09 6.97 -35.54
N TYR A 881 1.06 6.59 -34.25
CA TYR A 881 1.33 7.52 -33.15
C TYR A 881 2.78 8.03 -33.18
N ASP A 882 3.77 7.18 -33.48
CA ASP A 882 5.16 7.60 -33.64
C ASP A 882 5.34 8.53 -34.84
N GLU A 883 4.69 8.22 -35.98
CA GLU A 883 4.75 9.05 -37.20
C GLU A 883 4.23 10.46 -36.94
N LYS A 884 3.11 10.60 -36.20
CA LYS A 884 2.59 11.92 -35.82
C LYS A 884 3.63 12.74 -35.04
N TYR A 885 4.37 12.12 -34.12
CA TYR A 885 5.44 12.82 -33.39
C TYR A 885 6.61 13.17 -34.30
N PHE A 886 7.02 12.28 -35.21
CA PHE A 886 8.11 12.59 -36.14
C PHE A 886 7.77 13.77 -37.05
N GLU A 887 6.52 13.86 -37.51
CA GLU A 887 6.05 14.98 -38.33
C GLU A 887 6.04 16.30 -37.55
N CYS A 888 5.56 16.27 -36.30
CA CYS A 888 5.34 17.48 -35.51
C CYS A 888 6.58 18.01 -34.78
N LEU A 889 7.53 17.13 -34.41
CA LEU A 889 8.72 17.53 -33.63
C LEU A 889 9.80 18.23 -34.47
N GLY A 890 9.74 18.14 -35.80
CA GLY A 890 10.78 18.66 -36.68
C GLY A 890 12.17 18.11 -36.32
N ASN A 891 13.10 18.99 -35.94
CA ASN A 891 14.47 18.62 -35.57
C ASN A 891 14.66 18.26 -34.08
N ARG A 892 13.59 18.27 -33.27
CA ARG A 892 13.65 17.95 -31.85
C ARG A 892 13.82 16.45 -31.62
N THR A 893 14.31 16.08 -30.44
CA THR A 893 14.54 14.67 -30.10
C THR A 893 13.20 13.96 -29.85
N TYR A 894 13.01 12.82 -30.51
CA TYR A 894 11.94 11.87 -30.18
C TYR A 894 12.47 10.80 -29.23
N MET A 895 11.77 10.59 -28.11
CA MET A 895 11.98 9.48 -27.20
C MET A 895 10.73 8.59 -27.22
N ALA A 896 10.91 7.33 -27.61
CA ALA A 896 9.81 6.39 -27.69
C ALA A 896 9.54 5.72 -26.34
N ALA A 897 8.32 5.29 -26.12
CA ALA A 897 7.94 4.49 -24.97
C ALA A 897 7.65 3.03 -25.38
N VAL A 898 7.96 2.11 -24.46
CA VAL A 898 7.58 0.71 -24.54
C VAL A 898 7.16 0.23 -23.17
N SER A 899 6.11 -0.58 -23.12
CA SER A 899 5.64 -1.17 -21.89
C SER A 899 5.00 -2.53 -22.18
N PRO A 900 5.05 -3.48 -21.25
CA PRO A 900 4.27 -4.70 -21.35
C PRO A 900 2.79 -4.42 -21.00
N TRP A 901 2.12 -5.36 -20.35
CA TRP A 901 0.71 -5.30 -20.02
C TRP A 901 0.44 -4.32 -18.87
N MET A 902 -0.43 -3.32 -19.07
CA MET A 902 -0.79 -2.34 -18.04
C MET A 902 -2.26 -2.45 -17.63
N PHE A 903 -2.47 -2.61 -16.33
CA PHE A 903 -3.77 -2.51 -15.68
C PHE A 903 -3.65 -1.76 -14.35
N THR A 904 -4.60 -0.83 -14.15
CA THR A 904 -4.90 -0.09 -12.91
C THR A 904 -6.43 0.08 -12.80
N ASN A 905 -6.96 1.27 -12.48
CA ASN A 905 -8.40 1.58 -12.61
C ASN A 905 -8.89 1.59 -14.08
N PHE A 906 -7.97 1.51 -15.04
CA PHE A 906 -8.25 1.35 -16.47
C PHE A 906 -7.30 0.33 -17.08
N VAL A 907 -7.66 -0.19 -18.25
CA VAL A 907 -6.85 -1.13 -19.02
C VAL A 907 -6.40 -0.47 -20.33
N TYR A 908 -5.09 -0.56 -20.63
CA TYR A 908 -4.61 -0.39 -21.99
C TYR A 908 -4.59 -1.75 -22.70
N ARG A 909 -4.91 -1.79 -24.00
CA ARG A 909 -4.91 -3.06 -24.75
C ARG A 909 -3.50 -3.64 -24.78
N GLY A 910 -3.31 -4.75 -24.06
CA GLY A 910 -2.06 -5.52 -23.92
C GLY A 910 -1.96 -6.76 -24.82
N ASP A 911 -2.98 -6.98 -25.66
CA ASP A 911 -3.11 -8.15 -26.55
C ASP A 911 -2.24 -8.05 -27.81
N ASP A 912 -2.39 -9.01 -28.73
CA ASP A 912 -1.71 -9.04 -30.04
C ASP A 912 -0.18 -8.99 -29.92
N TRP A 913 0.30 -9.72 -28.92
CA TRP A 913 1.71 -9.76 -28.52
C TRP A 913 2.32 -8.37 -28.29
N LEU A 914 1.53 -7.41 -27.76
CA LEU A 914 1.88 -5.98 -27.64
C LEU A 914 3.36 -5.73 -27.37
N PHE A 915 3.91 -6.34 -26.32
CA PHE A 915 5.27 -6.07 -25.88
C PHE A 915 6.31 -6.40 -26.96
N ALA A 916 6.22 -7.58 -27.57
CA ALA A 916 7.09 -7.98 -28.67
C ALA A 916 6.85 -7.15 -29.93
N SER A 917 5.58 -6.95 -30.30
CA SER A 917 5.18 -6.19 -31.50
C SER A 917 5.64 -4.73 -31.41
N ARG A 918 5.55 -4.09 -30.23
CA ARG A 918 6.05 -2.73 -30.01
C ARG A 918 7.57 -2.68 -30.18
N TRP A 919 8.30 -3.63 -29.61
CA TRP A 919 9.75 -3.70 -29.80
C TRP A 919 10.16 -3.89 -31.27
N GLU A 920 9.47 -4.74 -32.02
CA GLU A 920 9.71 -4.93 -33.46
C GLU A 920 9.54 -3.62 -34.25
N LEU A 921 8.49 -2.84 -33.96
CA LEU A 921 8.29 -1.51 -34.55
C LEU A 921 9.44 -0.55 -34.23
N LEU A 922 9.89 -0.53 -32.97
CA LEU A 922 11.02 0.30 -32.52
C LEU A 922 12.33 -0.08 -33.18
N VAL A 923 12.59 -1.39 -33.38
CA VAL A 923 13.75 -1.89 -34.11
C VAL A 923 13.68 -1.48 -35.59
N ALA A 924 12.50 -1.59 -36.22
CA ALA A 924 12.30 -1.16 -37.61
C ALA A 924 12.56 0.34 -37.80
N GLN A 925 12.15 1.16 -36.82
CA GLN A 925 12.32 2.61 -36.83
C GLN A 925 13.64 3.09 -36.20
N ARG A 926 14.58 2.19 -35.87
CA ARG A 926 15.84 2.53 -35.18
C ARG A 926 16.71 3.57 -35.89
N LYS A 927 16.50 3.84 -37.18
CA LYS A 927 17.20 4.90 -37.92
C LYS A 927 16.75 6.30 -37.47
N ARG A 928 15.54 6.42 -36.95
CA ARG A 928 14.92 7.68 -36.48
C ARG A 928 14.91 7.74 -34.95
N ILE A 929 14.67 6.61 -34.28
CA ILE A 929 14.60 6.51 -32.81
C ILE A 929 15.99 6.25 -32.22
N HIS A 930 16.39 7.11 -31.28
CA HIS A 930 17.69 7.02 -30.59
C HIS A 930 17.55 6.79 -29.08
N LEU A 931 16.41 7.14 -28.49
CA LEU A 931 16.12 7.00 -27.08
C LEU A 931 14.80 6.22 -26.91
N ILE A 932 14.82 5.20 -26.07
CA ILE A 932 13.64 4.45 -25.65
C ILE A 932 13.55 4.52 -24.13
N GLN A 933 12.36 4.75 -23.60
CA GLN A 933 12.03 4.54 -22.19
C GLN A 933 11.13 3.31 -22.06
N VAL A 934 11.53 2.37 -21.22
CA VAL A 934 10.64 1.32 -20.72
C VAL A 934 9.86 1.90 -19.54
N ILE A 935 8.54 1.84 -19.58
CA ILE A 935 7.66 2.65 -18.74
C ILE A 935 7.63 2.26 -17.26
N SER A 936 8.06 1.06 -16.88
CA SER A 936 8.26 0.76 -15.46
C SER A 936 9.32 -0.29 -15.19
N TRP A 937 10.16 0.00 -14.21
CA TRP A 937 11.08 -0.92 -13.58
C TRP A 937 10.48 -1.55 -12.31
N ASN A 938 10.03 -0.72 -11.36
CA ASN A 938 9.66 -1.12 -9.99
C ASN A 938 8.27 -0.60 -9.56
N ASP A 939 7.37 -0.34 -10.50
CA ASP A 939 6.00 0.04 -10.17
C ASP A 939 5.10 -1.17 -9.96
N TYR A 940 5.22 -1.81 -8.79
CA TYR A 940 4.48 -3.04 -8.48
C TYR A 940 2.97 -2.82 -8.30
N GLY A 941 2.53 -1.56 -8.20
CA GLY A 941 1.10 -1.22 -8.16
C GLY A 941 0.42 -1.37 -9.51
N GLU A 942 1.19 -1.40 -10.59
CA GLU A 942 0.71 -1.48 -11.96
C GLU A 942 1.31 -2.74 -12.63
N SER A 943 0.56 -3.50 -13.44
CA SER A 943 1.03 -4.80 -13.97
C SER A 943 2.23 -4.73 -14.93
N HIS A 944 2.68 -3.53 -15.30
CA HIS A 944 3.63 -3.35 -16.40
C HIS A 944 5.10 -3.25 -15.96
N TYR A 945 5.41 -3.55 -14.70
CA TYR A 945 6.79 -3.55 -14.20
C TYR A 945 7.65 -4.63 -14.89
N ILE A 946 8.94 -4.30 -15.07
CA ILE A 946 9.91 -5.21 -15.71
C ILE A 946 11.03 -5.69 -14.78
N GLY A 947 11.18 -5.21 -13.55
CA GLY A 947 12.29 -5.60 -12.65
C GLY A 947 11.83 -5.95 -11.22
N PRO A 948 12.73 -6.43 -10.34
CA PRO A 948 13.67 -7.54 -10.56
C PRO A 948 12.99 -8.92 -10.62
N ILE A 949 11.68 -8.98 -10.46
CA ILE A 949 10.89 -10.22 -10.32
C ILE A 949 10.07 -10.59 -11.58
N SER A 950 10.39 -9.97 -12.72
CA SER A 950 9.57 -10.07 -13.94
C SER A 950 10.21 -10.95 -15.01
N ASP A 951 9.43 -11.87 -15.57
CA ASP A 951 9.87 -12.79 -16.64
C ASP A 951 9.99 -12.11 -18.02
N TRP A 952 9.60 -10.84 -18.12
CA TRP A 952 9.77 -10.03 -19.34
C TRP A 952 11.23 -9.69 -19.69
N LEU A 953 12.14 -9.72 -18.71
CA LEU A 953 13.51 -9.21 -18.85
C LEU A 953 14.30 -9.88 -19.98
N ASP A 954 14.20 -11.19 -20.10
CA ASP A 954 14.93 -11.96 -21.11
C ASP A 954 14.38 -11.73 -22.52
N LEU A 955 13.06 -11.67 -22.66
CA LEU A 955 12.40 -11.33 -23.92
C LEU A 955 12.81 -9.91 -24.37
N MET A 956 12.82 -8.96 -23.45
CA MET A 956 13.20 -7.58 -23.72
C MET A 956 14.67 -7.44 -24.14
N TYR A 957 15.59 -8.17 -23.49
CA TYR A 957 17.01 -8.13 -23.82
C TYR A 957 17.29 -8.44 -25.29
N TYR A 958 16.59 -9.44 -25.86
CA TYR A 958 16.67 -9.80 -27.27
C TYR A 958 16.41 -8.59 -28.20
N TYR A 959 15.35 -7.83 -27.90
CA TYR A 959 14.97 -6.65 -28.67
C TYR A 959 15.86 -5.43 -28.41
N ILE A 960 16.33 -5.24 -27.17
CA ILE A 960 17.28 -4.17 -26.84
C ILE A 960 18.57 -4.32 -27.66
N VAL A 961 19.10 -5.55 -27.76
CA VAL A 961 20.28 -5.85 -28.58
C VAL A 961 20.01 -5.53 -30.05
N ALA A 962 18.85 -5.93 -30.57
CA ALA A 962 18.44 -5.66 -31.95
C ALA A 962 18.29 -4.16 -32.23
N PHE A 963 17.69 -3.41 -31.32
CA PHE A 963 17.51 -1.96 -31.46
C PHE A 963 18.88 -1.25 -31.51
N LYS A 964 19.77 -1.58 -30.58
CA LYS A 964 21.11 -0.97 -30.50
C LYS A 964 21.97 -1.32 -31.70
N THR A 965 22.08 -2.60 -32.02
CA THR A 965 23.03 -3.10 -33.04
C THR A 965 22.46 -3.11 -34.46
N GLY A 966 21.15 -3.21 -34.60
CA GLY A 966 20.45 -3.42 -35.88
C GLY A 966 20.43 -4.87 -36.32
N LYS A 967 20.89 -5.80 -35.47
CA LYS A 967 20.87 -7.23 -35.71
C LYS A 967 20.28 -7.93 -34.50
N TYR A 968 19.29 -8.78 -34.72
CA TYR A 968 18.79 -9.66 -33.69
C TYR A 968 19.91 -10.63 -33.25
N PRO A 969 20.07 -10.87 -31.93
CA PRO A 969 21.02 -11.87 -31.47
C PRO A 969 20.59 -13.28 -31.91
N PRO A 970 21.53 -14.22 -32.07
CA PRO A 970 21.20 -15.61 -32.39
C PRO A 970 20.37 -16.24 -31.27
N ILE A 971 19.56 -17.23 -31.63
CA ILE A 971 18.79 -18.02 -30.67
C ILE A 971 19.58 -19.28 -30.37
N ASP A 972 20.29 -19.26 -29.25
CA ASP A 972 21.18 -20.35 -28.83
C ASP A 972 20.46 -21.42 -27.99
N LYS A 973 19.20 -21.19 -27.61
CA LYS A 973 18.39 -22.13 -26.84
C LYS A 973 16.90 -21.92 -27.11
N ASP A 974 16.15 -23.02 -27.12
CA ASP A 974 14.69 -22.94 -27.16
C ASP A 974 14.17 -22.23 -25.89
N ARG A 975 13.31 -21.23 -26.06
CA ARG A 975 12.66 -20.49 -24.95
C ARG A 975 11.20 -20.22 -25.28
N VAL A 976 10.35 -20.25 -24.27
CA VAL A 976 8.93 -19.86 -24.37
C VAL A 976 8.68 -18.73 -23.40
N PHE A 977 8.10 -17.64 -23.87
CA PHE A 977 7.60 -16.54 -23.05
C PHE A 977 6.09 -16.48 -23.25
N LEU A 978 5.31 -16.60 -22.19
CA LEU A 978 3.85 -16.55 -22.28
C LEU A 978 3.26 -15.58 -21.28
N TRP A 979 2.09 -15.05 -21.63
CA TRP A 979 1.32 -14.21 -20.75
C TRP A 979 -0.17 -14.26 -21.09
N GLY A 980 -1.01 -14.02 -20.09
CA GLY A 980 -2.45 -13.97 -20.24
C GLY A 980 -3.11 -13.66 -18.91
N ARG A 981 -4.39 -13.27 -18.95
CA ARG A 981 -5.17 -13.09 -17.72
C ARG A 981 -5.51 -14.43 -17.11
N LEU A 982 -5.64 -14.45 -15.79
CA LEU A 982 -6.05 -15.66 -15.05
C LEU A 982 -7.58 -15.83 -15.03
N TYR A 983 -8.34 -14.81 -15.41
CA TYR A 983 -9.79 -14.79 -15.34
C TYR A 983 -10.41 -14.22 -16.63
N PRO A 984 -11.61 -14.68 -17.03
CA PRO A 984 -12.36 -14.11 -18.14
C PRO A 984 -12.62 -12.61 -17.96
N LYS A 985 -12.63 -11.83 -19.05
CA LYS A 985 -12.91 -10.38 -18.97
C LYS A 985 -14.35 -10.06 -18.59
N ASP A 986 -15.27 -10.89 -19.07
CA ASP A 986 -16.70 -10.62 -19.01
C ASP A 986 -17.32 -11.03 -17.67
N LEU A 987 -16.55 -11.60 -16.75
CA LEU A 987 -17.08 -12.16 -15.51
C LEU A 987 -17.58 -11.08 -14.55
N ASP A 988 -18.74 -11.27 -13.94
CA ASP A 988 -19.29 -10.33 -12.94
C ASP A 988 -18.90 -10.78 -11.53
N VAL A 989 -18.15 -9.92 -10.83
CA VAL A 989 -17.73 -10.15 -9.44
C VAL A 989 -18.61 -9.30 -8.52
N VAL A 990 -19.63 -9.93 -7.92
CA VAL A 990 -20.65 -9.25 -7.09
C VAL A 990 -20.07 -8.71 -5.78
N ALA A 991 -18.96 -9.27 -5.30
CA ALA A 991 -18.37 -8.94 -4.00
C ALA A 991 -17.29 -7.84 -4.05
N ASP A 992 -16.95 -7.30 -5.22
CA ASP A 992 -15.91 -6.27 -5.37
C ASP A 992 -16.52 -4.85 -5.39
N PRO A 993 -16.25 -4.01 -4.38
CA PRO A 993 -16.85 -2.67 -4.27
C PRO A 993 -16.31 -1.67 -5.30
N VAL A 994 -15.25 -2.00 -6.05
CA VAL A 994 -14.59 -1.08 -7.01
C VAL A 994 -15.19 -1.18 -8.42
N GLY A 995 -15.79 -2.32 -8.79
CA GLY A 995 -16.36 -2.57 -10.12
C GLY A 995 -15.32 -2.84 -11.23
N LYS A 996 -15.78 -3.10 -12.46
CA LYS A 996 -14.90 -3.37 -13.62
C LYS A 996 -14.09 -2.12 -13.99
N PRO A 997 -12.79 -2.26 -14.33
CA PRO A 997 -11.96 -1.13 -14.74
C PRO A 997 -12.43 -0.57 -16.10
N ARG A 998 -12.14 0.71 -16.36
CA ARG A 998 -12.45 1.30 -17.68
C ARG A 998 -11.68 0.57 -18.80
N ASN A 999 -12.31 0.41 -19.96
CA ASN A 999 -11.77 -0.28 -21.15
C ASN A 999 -11.47 -1.78 -20.95
N TRP A 1000 -12.08 -2.42 -19.96
CA TRP A 1000 -11.93 -3.87 -19.71
C TRP A 1000 -12.24 -4.71 -20.97
N ASP A 1001 -13.16 -4.22 -21.80
CA ASP A 1001 -13.66 -4.83 -23.02
C ASP A 1001 -12.63 -4.88 -24.15
N PHE A 1002 -11.59 -4.04 -24.10
CA PHE A 1002 -10.51 -4.00 -25.10
C PHE A 1002 -9.62 -5.25 -25.05
N THR A 1003 -9.67 -6.01 -23.96
CA THR A 1003 -8.85 -7.21 -23.79
C THR A 1003 -9.49 -8.46 -24.40
N GLN A 1004 -8.69 -9.49 -24.65
CA GLN A 1004 -9.12 -10.81 -25.13
C GLN A 1004 -8.87 -11.89 -24.07
N ASP A 1005 -9.70 -12.93 -24.06
CA ASP A 1005 -9.49 -14.13 -23.23
C ASP A 1005 -8.56 -15.10 -23.98
N SER A 1006 -7.32 -14.66 -24.16
CA SER A 1006 -6.29 -15.37 -24.90
C SER A 1006 -4.99 -15.46 -24.10
N ILE A 1007 -4.29 -16.57 -24.26
CA ILE A 1007 -2.92 -16.75 -23.78
C ILE A 1007 -1.98 -16.49 -24.95
N TRP A 1008 -1.14 -15.49 -24.82
CA TRP A 1008 -0.17 -15.08 -25.83
C TRP A 1008 1.18 -15.73 -25.53
N ALA A 1009 1.89 -16.18 -26.56
CA ALA A 1009 3.22 -16.73 -26.42
C ALA A 1009 4.18 -16.28 -27.53
N VAL A 1010 5.44 -16.04 -27.15
CA VAL A 1010 6.59 -15.82 -28.03
C VAL A 1010 7.57 -16.96 -27.82
N LEU A 1011 7.94 -17.65 -28.90
CA LEU A 1011 8.84 -18.79 -28.88
C LEU A 1011 10.13 -18.43 -29.59
N PHE A 1012 11.24 -18.71 -28.94
CA PHE A 1012 12.56 -18.72 -29.54
C PHE A 1012 12.90 -20.18 -29.85
N LEU A 1013 13.16 -20.51 -31.11
CA LEU A 1013 13.41 -21.88 -31.56
C LEU A 1013 14.75 -21.98 -32.30
N GLN A 1014 15.58 -22.95 -31.95
CA GLN A 1014 16.87 -23.19 -32.60
C GLN A 1014 16.72 -23.84 -33.99
N ALA A 1015 15.63 -24.58 -34.19
CA ALA A 1015 15.34 -25.34 -35.41
C ALA A 1015 13.83 -25.43 -35.63
N GLU A 1016 13.42 -25.81 -36.84
CA GLU A 1016 12.02 -26.13 -37.12
C GLU A 1016 11.48 -27.14 -36.10
N SER A 1017 10.36 -26.79 -35.46
CA SER A 1017 9.79 -27.57 -34.36
C SER A 1017 8.28 -27.68 -34.50
N GLN A 1018 7.72 -28.82 -34.07
CA GLN A 1018 6.29 -28.99 -33.86
C GLN A 1018 5.92 -28.50 -32.46
N ILE A 1019 4.95 -27.60 -32.39
CA ILE A 1019 4.46 -27.01 -31.15
C ILE A 1019 3.06 -27.53 -30.86
N THR A 1020 2.85 -27.99 -29.64
CA THR A 1020 1.52 -28.26 -29.09
C THR A 1020 1.27 -27.25 -27.98
N PHE A 1021 0.35 -26.32 -28.21
CA PHE A 1021 -0.06 -25.31 -27.23
C PHE A 1021 -1.48 -25.65 -26.77
N SER A 1022 -1.66 -25.99 -25.49
CA SER A 1022 -2.92 -26.51 -24.97
C SER A 1022 -3.31 -25.90 -23.62
N CYS A 1023 -4.61 -25.76 -23.39
CA CYS A 1023 -5.22 -25.43 -22.12
C CYS A 1023 -6.62 -26.08 -22.10
N GLY A 1024 -6.80 -27.15 -21.32
CA GLY A 1024 -8.04 -27.92 -21.32
C GLY A 1024 -8.29 -28.61 -22.67
N SER A 1025 -9.48 -28.40 -23.22
CA SER A 1025 -9.88 -28.83 -24.56
C SER A 1025 -9.33 -27.93 -25.68
N ALA A 1026 -8.95 -26.68 -25.37
CA ALA A 1026 -8.33 -25.80 -26.35
C ALA A 1026 -6.92 -26.30 -26.69
N ARG A 1027 -6.68 -26.56 -27.98
CA ARG A 1027 -5.38 -27.02 -28.49
C ARG A 1027 -5.04 -26.38 -29.81
N HIS A 1028 -3.79 -25.97 -29.96
CA HIS A 1028 -3.20 -25.44 -31.17
C HIS A 1028 -1.95 -26.27 -31.50
N TYR A 1029 -2.02 -26.99 -32.63
CA TYR A 1029 -0.90 -27.75 -33.19
C TYR A 1029 -0.34 -27.00 -34.38
N VAL A 1030 0.93 -26.60 -34.31
CA VAL A 1030 1.56 -25.80 -35.37
C VAL A 1030 3.02 -26.16 -35.53
N ARG A 1031 3.50 -26.17 -36.77
CA ARG A 1031 4.93 -26.32 -37.08
C ARG A 1031 5.52 -24.93 -37.29
N LEU A 1032 6.51 -24.58 -36.48
CA LEU A 1032 7.14 -23.26 -36.50
C LEU A 1032 8.60 -23.38 -36.98
N PRO A 1033 9.10 -22.41 -37.77
CA PRO A 1033 10.48 -22.39 -38.23
C PRO A 1033 11.45 -22.08 -37.07
N ALA A 1034 12.75 -22.26 -37.33
CA ALA A 1034 13.80 -21.70 -36.48
C ALA A 1034 13.67 -20.17 -36.42
N GLY A 1035 13.94 -19.56 -35.27
CA GLY A 1035 13.80 -18.12 -35.06
C GLY A 1035 12.75 -17.77 -34.00
N VAL A 1036 12.25 -16.53 -34.07
CA VAL A 1036 11.18 -16.04 -33.19
C VAL A 1036 9.83 -16.29 -33.85
N SER A 1037 8.90 -16.89 -33.13
CA SER A 1037 7.52 -17.09 -33.57
C SER A 1037 6.53 -16.60 -32.51
N LYS A 1038 5.38 -16.09 -32.95
CA LYS A 1038 4.31 -15.57 -32.09
C LYS A 1038 3.06 -16.44 -32.28
N ILE A 1039 2.57 -17.05 -31.20
CA ILE A 1039 1.37 -17.90 -31.20
C ILE A 1039 0.45 -17.53 -30.03
N TYR A 1040 -0.83 -17.90 -30.13
CA TYR A 1040 -1.81 -17.65 -29.10
C TYR A 1040 -2.79 -18.81 -28.99
N LEU A 1041 -3.49 -18.87 -27.86
CA LEU A 1041 -4.55 -19.83 -27.60
C LEU A 1041 -5.73 -19.11 -26.94
N ASN A 1042 -6.92 -19.22 -27.53
CA ASN A 1042 -8.15 -18.71 -26.91
C ASN A 1042 -8.61 -19.67 -25.81
N VAL A 1043 -9.02 -19.13 -24.67
CA VAL A 1043 -9.42 -19.92 -23.50
C VAL A 1043 -10.78 -19.47 -22.99
N THR A 1044 -11.64 -20.45 -22.71
CA THR A 1044 -13.03 -20.21 -22.25
C THR A 1044 -13.42 -21.05 -21.05
N GLU A 1045 -12.59 -22.02 -20.68
CA GLU A 1045 -12.83 -22.98 -19.61
C GLU A 1045 -11.64 -23.05 -18.66
N GLU A 1046 -11.89 -23.52 -17.44
CA GLU A 1046 -10.84 -23.61 -16.44
C GLU A 1046 -9.77 -24.62 -16.87
N CYS A 1047 -8.52 -24.18 -16.91
CA CYS A 1047 -7.44 -25.02 -17.39
C CYS A 1047 -6.05 -24.57 -16.94
N GLN A 1048 -5.14 -25.52 -16.94
CA GLN A 1048 -3.71 -25.29 -16.88
C GLN A 1048 -3.14 -25.24 -18.30
N VAL A 1049 -2.27 -24.27 -18.56
CA VAL A 1049 -1.66 -24.10 -19.87
C VAL A 1049 -0.36 -24.90 -20.00
N THR A 1050 -0.14 -25.49 -21.17
CA THR A 1050 1.07 -26.24 -21.50
C THR A 1050 1.52 -25.94 -22.94
N ILE A 1051 2.83 -25.76 -23.14
CA ILE A 1051 3.47 -25.66 -24.45
C ILE A 1051 4.53 -26.75 -24.56
N VAL A 1052 4.31 -27.70 -25.47
CA VAL A 1052 5.28 -28.75 -25.81
C VAL A 1052 5.94 -28.42 -27.14
N VAL A 1053 7.28 -28.42 -27.15
CA VAL A 1053 8.12 -28.29 -28.35
C VAL A 1053 8.69 -29.67 -28.67
N ALA A 1054 8.45 -30.15 -29.88
CA ALA A 1054 8.95 -31.44 -30.37
C ALA A 1054 9.70 -31.30 -31.69
N ARG A 1055 10.78 -32.05 -31.85
CA ARG A 1055 11.57 -32.12 -33.08
C ARG A 1055 11.75 -33.59 -33.47
N LEU A 1056 11.42 -33.93 -34.73
CA LEU A 1056 11.50 -35.30 -35.26
C LEU A 1056 10.78 -36.36 -34.39
N GLY A 1057 9.67 -35.97 -33.74
CA GLY A 1057 8.89 -36.85 -32.86
C GLY A 1057 9.41 -36.96 -31.41
N ALA A 1058 10.54 -36.35 -31.09
CA ALA A 1058 11.05 -36.27 -29.71
C ALA A 1058 10.67 -34.93 -29.07
N VAL A 1059 10.19 -34.95 -27.82
CA VAL A 1059 9.93 -33.74 -27.03
C VAL A 1059 11.26 -33.13 -26.59
N VAL A 1060 11.51 -31.88 -26.98
CA VAL A 1060 12.72 -31.12 -26.62
C VAL A 1060 12.47 -30.10 -25.50
N MET A 1061 11.21 -29.70 -25.33
CA MET A 1061 10.76 -28.88 -24.20
C MET A 1061 9.31 -29.19 -23.89
N ASP A 1062 8.99 -29.32 -22.61
CA ASP A 1062 7.64 -29.34 -22.08
C ASP A 1062 7.54 -28.24 -21.03
N PHE A 1063 6.82 -27.18 -21.35
CA PHE A 1063 6.70 -26.00 -20.51
C PHE A 1063 5.27 -25.85 -20.00
N THR A 1064 5.12 -26.08 -18.71
CA THR A 1064 3.88 -25.82 -17.96
C THR A 1064 4.20 -24.81 -16.85
N PRO A 1065 3.84 -23.52 -17.01
CA PRO A 1065 4.16 -22.48 -16.04
C PRO A 1065 3.49 -22.75 -14.68
N LYS A 1066 4.26 -22.64 -13.61
CA LYS A 1066 3.77 -22.79 -12.24
C LYS A 1066 2.92 -21.57 -11.86
N GLY A 1067 1.68 -21.79 -11.45
CA GLY A 1067 0.77 -20.73 -11.00
C GLY A 1067 -0.10 -20.12 -12.09
N PHE A 1068 0.06 -20.51 -13.36
CA PHE A 1068 -0.94 -20.19 -14.37
C PHE A 1068 -2.09 -21.20 -14.28
N THR A 1069 -3.27 -20.71 -13.91
CA THR A 1069 -4.52 -21.45 -14.05
C THR A 1069 -5.58 -20.47 -14.47
N PHE A 1070 -6.16 -20.67 -15.65
CA PHE A 1070 -7.32 -19.90 -16.06
C PHE A 1070 -8.51 -20.38 -15.23
N GLN A 1071 -9.15 -19.47 -14.50
CA GLN A 1071 -10.20 -19.75 -13.52
C GLN A 1071 -11.41 -18.87 -13.80
N ARG A 1072 -12.61 -19.32 -13.42
CA ARG A 1072 -13.87 -18.58 -13.63
C ARG A 1072 -14.51 -18.10 -12.34
N SER A 1073 -13.80 -18.19 -11.21
CA SER A 1073 -14.33 -17.76 -9.91
C SER A 1073 -13.38 -16.79 -9.19
N PRO A 1074 -13.09 -15.60 -9.75
CA PRO A 1074 -12.31 -14.58 -9.04
C PRO A 1074 -13.10 -13.98 -7.88
N LYS A 1075 -12.39 -13.62 -6.79
CA LYS A 1075 -12.96 -12.90 -5.64
C LYS A 1075 -12.98 -11.37 -5.84
N VAL A 1076 -12.14 -10.85 -6.73
CA VAL A 1076 -11.99 -9.43 -7.09
C VAL A 1076 -11.69 -9.31 -8.58
N TYR A 1077 -12.03 -8.18 -9.21
CA TYR A 1077 -11.64 -7.93 -10.60
C TYR A 1077 -10.12 -7.88 -10.71
N ASN A 1078 -9.54 -8.75 -11.54
CA ASN A 1078 -8.10 -8.83 -11.75
C ASN A 1078 -7.76 -8.95 -13.23
N PHE A 1079 -7.34 -7.83 -13.83
CA PHE A 1079 -6.90 -7.76 -15.23
C PHE A 1079 -5.38 -7.75 -15.37
N ASN A 1080 -4.63 -8.07 -14.31
CA ASN A 1080 -3.19 -8.27 -14.42
C ASN A 1080 -2.90 -9.47 -15.33
N ALA A 1081 -1.89 -9.34 -16.18
CA ALA A 1081 -1.34 -10.50 -16.87
C ALA A 1081 -0.52 -11.34 -15.89
N PHE A 1082 -0.81 -12.64 -15.85
CA PHE A 1082 0.20 -13.59 -15.45
C PHE A 1082 1.24 -13.69 -16.56
N VAL A 1083 2.51 -13.75 -16.19
CA VAL A 1083 3.64 -13.81 -17.11
C VAL A 1083 4.53 -14.94 -16.68
N ALA A 1084 4.99 -15.75 -17.63
CA ALA A 1084 5.99 -16.77 -17.36
C ALA A 1084 6.96 -16.94 -18.51
N ALA A 1085 8.20 -17.27 -18.16
CA ALA A 1085 9.22 -17.71 -19.11
C ALA A 1085 9.65 -19.14 -18.80
N SER A 1086 9.92 -19.93 -19.84
CA SER A 1086 10.62 -21.20 -19.68
C SER A 1086 12.02 -20.95 -19.11
N PRO A 1087 12.58 -21.89 -18.33
CA PRO A 1087 13.92 -21.75 -17.77
C PRO A 1087 14.95 -21.34 -18.82
N ALA A 1088 15.78 -20.36 -18.43
CA ALA A 1088 16.86 -19.82 -19.25
C ALA A 1088 17.90 -20.87 -19.60
#